data_AF-A0A959ZYJ4-F1
#
_entry.id   AF-A0A959ZYJ4-F1
#
_cell.length_a   1.000
_cell.length_b   1.000
_cell.length_c   1.000
_cell.angle_alpha   90.00
_cell.angle_beta   90.00
_cell.angle_gamma   90.00
#
_symmetry.space_group_name_H-M   'P 1'
#
loop_
_entity.id
_entity.type
_entity.pdbx_description
1 polymer ?
#
loop_
_entity_poly.entity_id
_entity_poly.type
_entity_poly.pdbx_seq_one_letter_code
_entity_poly.pdbx_strand_id
1 'polypeptide(L)'
;DGDQMAVHLPLSVEAQAEARILMLSANNILSPAHGRPIAVPSQDMVLGLYYLTNCRQLDVRKKGEEGKGTGMELVELVDPETRQWKLPRGTEARFEGDEFTHPDDGWTKDPFSRAGLPARVPAFGDVQQVLTAFDQQQVGLQDAVQLRDRARGIVEVSTVGRILFNHEIEASVADLVGPDVMAERPFPRRSRTITKREVTDLIETMVNIYGPTTVSMVLDAFKALGFRFSTKSGITISKNDIVIPPEKEDILARYDGEVEEMEGYFARGEMSMEERHDAVVRIWDRATDEVAKKMEEHLFRLNPIYMMANSGARGSFKQIRQLAGMRGLMATPKGETFERPIKSNFMEGLSVLEYFISTHGARKGLADTALKTADSGYLTRRLVDVSQDMIIRETDCGTPDGIIIEVFRDDSLNLSLAGRTLQGPVLDAATGEVIIDLRSDEDKDADEETGGTTLISNDMAEEIDAACRDADGKPRQAIVEVRSPLKCRSDFGVCSCCYGRNPASGRLCEPGDAVGIIAAQSIGEPGTQLTMRTFHTGGVAGADITHGLPRVVELFEARKPKALAHVAKVDGWVRIEDDEARPGGAVLTVIEPEYIPVEDAGTGATRQAVNEHAYQVAKKTHITVDNGDWVTAGQLLTIGSAFPADILDARSGVALGVLGTLTSFTEEKGGGDRERWFAAVVNTEAGPVTRHLRLPADRPLPQFEVGMEVTPGWRVMPEAETRDRSTKTEVYLVREVQNVYRSQGVDINDKHIEIIVRQMLRKVRIEDNRNTSFLPGQLVDKPVLYRANARARRERFQELVKAREAGEWTGTDVDLEREIDEAQATYEPLILGITKASLATESFLSAASFQETTKVLTDAALEGRVDNLRGLKENVIIGKLIPAATGLKRYRQLEIDSARRQPALLEFDLDEPYAELEDDFSLPALGETGQTFHFDPDADDL
;
A
#
# COMPACT_ATOMS: atom_id res chain seq x y z
N ASP A 1 30.34 -8.25 -1.64
CA ASP A 1 30.80 -7.05 -2.37
C ASP A 1 31.69 -6.14 -1.51
N GLY A 2 31.77 -6.36 -0.19
CA GLY A 2 32.69 -5.64 0.69
C GLY A 2 31.99 -4.81 1.76
N ASP A 3 30.66 -4.95 1.88
CA ASP A 3 29.87 -4.32 2.94
C ASP A 3 30.42 -4.66 4.34
N GLN A 4 30.36 -3.67 5.23
CA GLN A 4 30.84 -3.76 6.61
C GLN A 4 29.66 -3.65 7.57
N MET A 5 29.68 -4.45 8.64
CA MET A 5 28.70 -4.38 9.73
C MET A 5 29.39 -4.00 11.03
N ALA A 6 28.82 -3.04 11.75
CA ALA A 6 29.28 -2.68 13.10
C ALA A 6 28.64 -3.61 14.13
N VAL A 7 29.41 -3.99 15.16
CA VAL A 7 28.94 -4.83 16.26
C VAL A 7 29.01 -4.04 17.56
N HIS A 8 27.92 -4.06 18.33
CA HIS A 8 27.81 -3.42 19.64
C HIS A 8 27.46 -4.45 20.70
N LEU A 9 28.08 -4.35 21.89
CA LEU A 9 27.86 -5.29 22.98
C LEU A 9 26.97 -4.67 24.07
N PRO A 10 25.77 -5.21 24.34
CA PRO A 10 24.91 -4.71 25.42
C PRO A 10 25.51 -5.04 26.79
N LEU A 11 25.79 -4.00 27.59
CA LEU A 11 26.52 -4.14 28.86
C LEU A 11 25.60 -4.47 30.04
N SER A 12 24.47 -3.76 30.19
CA SER A 12 23.57 -3.95 31.34
C SER A 12 22.65 -5.16 31.17
N VAL A 13 22.14 -5.70 32.27
CA VAL A 13 21.21 -6.84 32.26
C VAL A 13 19.93 -6.49 31.51
N GLU A 14 19.44 -5.27 31.70
CA GLU A 14 18.26 -4.73 31.02
C GLU A 14 18.51 -4.63 29.50
N ALA A 15 19.67 -4.10 29.08
CA ALA A 15 20.03 -4.01 27.68
C ALA A 15 20.18 -5.39 27.02
N GLN A 16 20.72 -6.38 27.74
CA GLN A 16 20.79 -7.77 27.27
C GLN A 16 19.40 -8.38 27.13
N ALA A 17 18.50 -8.13 28.10
CA ALA A 17 17.12 -8.59 28.03
C ALA A 17 16.36 -7.94 26.87
N GLU A 18 16.49 -6.63 26.66
CA GLU A 18 15.92 -5.92 25.51
C GLU A 18 16.43 -6.48 24.18
N ALA A 19 17.74 -6.69 24.05
CA ALA A 19 18.33 -7.26 22.85
C ALA A 19 17.79 -8.67 22.55
N ARG A 20 17.63 -9.50 23.58
CA ARG A 20 17.14 -10.89 23.44
C ARG A 20 15.64 -10.99 23.18
N ILE A 21 14.83 -10.14 23.82
CA ILE A 21 13.37 -10.23 23.76
C ILE A 21 12.82 -9.43 22.57
N LEU A 22 13.36 -8.25 22.28
CA LEU A 22 12.80 -7.34 21.26
C LEU A 22 13.60 -7.37 19.96
N MET A 23 14.94 -7.37 20.04
CA MET A 23 15.80 -7.17 18.85
C MET A 23 16.29 -8.47 18.20
N LEU A 24 15.93 -9.63 18.75
CA LEU A 24 16.32 -10.92 18.17
C LEU A 24 15.78 -11.04 16.74
N SER A 25 16.60 -11.51 15.80
CA SER A 25 16.23 -11.62 14.39
C SER A 25 14.99 -12.50 14.17
N ALA A 26 14.83 -13.56 14.96
CA ALA A 26 13.67 -14.45 14.93
C ALA A 26 12.33 -13.75 15.22
N ASN A 27 12.35 -12.61 15.94
CA ASN A 27 11.16 -11.83 16.24
C ASN A 27 10.84 -10.80 15.15
N ASN A 28 11.80 -10.49 14.27
CA ASN A 28 11.72 -9.40 13.29
C ASN A 28 11.59 -9.95 11.85
N ILE A 29 10.64 -10.87 11.63
CA ILE A 29 10.41 -11.47 10.31
C ILE A 29 9.32 -10.79 9.49
N LEU A 30 8.51 -9.92 10.09
CA LEU A 30 7.49 -9.12 9.40
C LEU A 30 8.02 -7.70 9.17
N SER A 31 7.68 -7.14 8.02
CA SER A 31 8.02 -5.75 7.72
C SER A 31 7.14 -4.80 8.55
N PRO A 32 7.73 -3.83 9.28
CA PRO A 32 6.97 -2.81 9.99
C PRO A 32 6.14 -1.91 9.05
N ALA A 33 6.50 -1.82 7.78
CA ALA A 33 5.81 -0.96 6.82
C ALA A 33 4.45 -1.49 6.37
N HIS A 34 4.33 -2.81 6.19
CA HIS A 34 3.14 -3.44 5.59
C HIS A 34 2.70 -4.77 6.23
N GLY A 35 3.46 -5.31 7.19
CA GLY A 35 3.12 -6.53 7.93
C GLY A 35 3.37 -7.86 7.24
N ARG A 36 3.61 -7.87 5.91
CA ARG A 36 4.08 -9.07 5.20
C ARG A 36 5.49 -9.52 5.61
N PRO A 37 5.83 -10.81 5.43
CA PRO A 37 7.16 -11.35 5.71
C PRO A 37 8.28 -10.65 4.93
N ILE A 38 9.34 -10.22 5.63
CA ILE A 38 10.57 -9.67 5.04
C ILE A 38 11.64 -10.76 4.86
N ALA A 39 11.63 -11.76 5.74
CA ALA A 39 12.55 -12.90 5.71
C ALA A 39 12.10 -13.96 4.67
N VAL A 40 12.07 -13.57 3.40
CA VAL A 40 11.70 -14.45 2.28
C VAL A 40 12.97 -14.98 1.59
N PRO A 41 13.04 -16.27 1.23
CA PRO A 41 14.10 -16.80 0.38
C PRO A 41 14.34 -15.95 -0.86
N SER A 42 15.60 -15.76 -1.23
CA SER A 42 16.00 -14.96 -2.39
C SER A 42 17.07 -15.66 -3.22
N GLN A 43 17.21 -15.23 -4.48
CA GLN A 43 18.24 -15.68 -5.41
C GLN A 43 18.35 -17.21 -5.47
N ASP A 44 19.50 -17.77 -5.10
CA ASP A 44 19.83 -19.19 -5.22
C ASP A 44 18.86 -20.09 -4.46
N MET A 45 18.35 -19.64 -3.31
CA MET A 45 17.36 -20.41 -2.56
C MET A 45 16.07 -20.56 -3.37
N VAL A 46 15.58 -19.47 -3.96
CA VAL A 46 14.38 -19.50 -4.82
C VAL A 46 14.63 -20.35 -6.06
N LEU A 47 15.80 -20.22 -6.68
CA LEU A 47 16.14 -21.00 -7.87
C LEU A 47 16.17 -22.50 -7.58
N GLY A 48 16.74 -22.90 -6.43
CA GLY A 48 16.77 -24.29 -6.01
C GLY A 48 15.37 -24.85 -5.69
N LEU A 49 14.54 -24.07 -4.99
CA LEU A 49 13.13 -24.45 -4.72
C LEU A 49 12.31 -24.53 -6.02
N TYR A 50 12.52 -23.59 -6.94
CA TYR A 50 11.91 -23.60 -8.26
C TYR A 50 12.34 -24.85 -9.04
N TYR A 51 13.63 -25.15 -9.10
CA TYR A 51 14.14 -26.34 -9.79
C TYR A 51 13.62 -27.65 -9.17
N LEU A 52 13.55 -27.72 -7.84
CA LEU A 52 13.01 -28.84 -7.09
C LEU A 52 11.53 -29.08 -7.41
N THR A 53 10.73 -28.03 -7.48
CA THR A 53 9.28 -28.12 -7.67
C THR A 53 8.84 -28.03 -9.13
N ASN A 54 9.77 -27.76 -10.04
CA ASN A 54 9.51 -27.70 -11.47
C ASN A 54 8.99 -29.06 -11.97
N CYS A 55 8.06 -29.00 -12.92
CA CYS A 55 7.53 -30.17 -13.58
C CYS A 55 7.80 -30.06 -15.08
N ARG A 56 8.14 -31.18 -15.71
CA ARG A 56 8.14 -31.26 -17.18
C ARG A 56 6.73 -30.94 -17.67
N GLN A 57 6.64 -30.19 -18.76
CA GLN A 57 5.37 -29.80 -19.36
C GLN A 57 5.30 -30.34 -20.78
N LEU A 58 4.09 -30.66 -21.24
CA LEU A 58 3.81 -30.93 -22.64
C LEU A 58 3.12 -29.71 -23.25
N ASP A 59 3.56 -29.31 -24.45
CA ASP A 59 2.91 -28.22 -25.17
C ASP A 59 1.58 -28.74 -25.73
N VAL A 60 0.45 -28.25 -25.21
CA VAL A 60 -0.89 -28.71 -25.59
C VAL A 60 -1.67 -27.53 -26.16
N ARG A 61 -2.16 -27.64 -27.39
CA ARG A 61 -2.94 -26.61 -28.09
C ARG A 61 -4.32 -27.09 -28.48
N LYS A 62 -5.25 -26.17 -28.73
CA LYS A 62 -6.54 -26.53 -29.34
C LYS A 62 -6.34 -26.88 -30.80
N LYS A 63 -7.18 -27.79 -31.28
CA LYS A 63 -7.09 -28.29 -32.66
C LYS A 63 -7.25 -27.16 -33.68
N GLY A 64 -6.23 -26.91 -34.51
CA GLY A 64 -6.24 -25.87 -35.55
C GLY A 64 -5.77 -24.45 -35.17
N GLU A 65 -5.21 -24.23 -33.97
CA GLU A 65 -4.55 -22.95 -33.61
C GLU A 65 -3.07 -22.91 -34.08
N GLU A 66 -2.68 -21.83 -34.77
CA GLU A 66 -1.28 -21.54 -35.12
C GLU A 66 -0.58 -20.82 -33.95
N GLY A 67 0.47 -21.43 -33.38
CA GLY A 67 1.26 -20.85 -32.28
C GLY A 67 1.77 -21.87 -31.25
N LYS A 68 2.42 -21.39 -30.18
CA LYS A 68 2.69 -22.18 -28.96
C LYS A 68 1.38 -22.41 -28.20
N GLY A 69 1.13 -23.64 -27.77
CA GLY A 69 -0.07 -24.01 -27.02
C GLY A 69 -0.02 -23.57 -25.55
N THR A 70 -1.09 -23.87 -24.82
CA THR A 70 -1.10 -23.83 -23.35
C THR A 70 -0.23 -24.96 -22.84
N GLY A 71 1.03 -24.67 -22.49
CA GLY A 71 1.91 -25.65 -21.87
C GLY A 71 1.28 -26.18 -20.58
N MET A 72 0.85 -27.45 -20.58
CA MET A 72 0.23 -28.13 -19.43
C MET A 72 1.29 -28.95 -18.69
N GLU A 73 1.21 -28.98 -17.36
CA GLU A 73 2.13 -29.78 -16.55
C GLU A 73 1.84 -31.28 -16.71
N LEU A 74 2.88 -32.11 -16.76
CA LEU A 74 2.69 -33.57 -16.87
C LEU A 74 1.76 -34.12 -15.79
N VAL A 75 1.82 -33.57 -14.57
CA VAL A 75 0.96 -33.95 -13.44
C VAL A 75 -0.53 -33.74 -13.76
N GLU A 76 -0.88 -32.71 -14.52
CA GLU A 76 -2.28 -32.40 -14.92
C GLU A 76 -2.79 -33.36 -16.00
N LEU A 77 -1.89 -34.01 -16.72
CA LEU A 77 -2.19 -34.97 -17.78
C LEU A 77 -2.32 -36.40 -17.24
N VAL A 78 -2.33 -36.59 -15.91
CA VAL A 78 -2.51 -37.91 -15.29
C VAL A 78 -3.92 -38.02 -14.75
N ASP A 79 -4.63 -39.06 -15.17
CA ASP A 79 -5.90 -39.43 -14.56
C ASP A 79 -5.64 -40.04 -13.15
N PRO A 80 -6.14 -39.44 -12.07
CA PRO A 80 -5.84 -39.88 -10.70
C PRO A 80 -6.35 -41.29 -10.37
N GLU A 81 -7.43 -41.74 -11.00
CA GLU A 81 -8.05 -43.04 -10.72
C GLU A 81 -7.36 -44.16 -11.51
N THR A 82 -7.11 -43.92 -12.80
CA THR A 82 -6.56 -44.94 -13.70
C THR A 82 -5.02 -44.95 -13.74
N ARG A 83 -4.37 -43.86 -13.28
CA ARG A 83 -2.93 -43.58 -13.37
C ARG A 83 -2.39 -43.57 -14.81
N GLN A 84 -3.30 -43.41 -15.78
CA GLN A 84 -2.96 -43.33 -17.19
C GLN A 84 -2.84 -41.88 -17.61
N TRP A 85 -1.99 -41.65 -18.61
CA TRP A 85 -1.86 -40.36 -19.24
C TRP A 85 -3.09 -40.06 -20.10
N LYS A 86 -3.58 -38.83 -20.03
CA LYS A 86 -4.80 -38.38 -20.71
C LYS A 86 -4.57 -36.98 -21.26
N LEU A 87 -4.83 -36.82 -22.55
CA LEU A 87 -4.94 -35.50 -23.20
C LEU A 87 -6.39 -34.99 -23.07
N PRO A 88 -6.61 -33.69 -22.86
CA PRO A 88 -7.94 -33.10 -22.92
C PRO A 88 -8.57 -33.27 -24.32
N ARG A 89 -9.89 -33.50 -24.39
CA ARG A 89 -10.60 -33.68 -25.68
C ARG A 89 -10.45 -32.44 -26.58
N GLY A 90 -10.22 -32.66 -27.87
CA GLY A 90 -10.09 -31.59 -28.87
C GLY A 90 -8.75 -30.83 -28.83
N THR A 91 -7.74 -31.40 -28.16
CA THR A 91 -6.39 -30.83 -28.10
C THR A 91 -5.37 -31.66 -28.88
N GLU A 92 -4.29 -31.00 -29.29
CA GLU A 92 -3.11 -31.59 -29.92
C GLU A 92 -1.90 -31.32 -29.01
N ALA A 93 -1.05 -32.31 -28.82
CA ALA A 93 0.21 -32.18 -28.11
C ALA A 93 1.37 -32.02 -29.09
N ARG A 94 2.36 -31.19 -28.76
CA ARG A 94 3.61 -31.06 -29.51
C ARG A 94 4.79 -31.46 -28.62
N PHE A 95 5.66 -32.32 -29.14
CA PHE A 95 6.87 -32.75 -28.44
C PHE A 95 8.03 -32.85 -29.44
N GLU A 96 9.15 -32.14 -29.17
CA GLU A 96 10.36 -32.11 -30.02
C GLU A 96 10.10 -31.86 -31.53
N GLY A 97 9.09 -31.07 -31.85
CA GLY A 97 8.74 -30.72 -33.24
C GLY A 97 7.70 -31.61 -33.90
N ASP A 98 7.35 -32.76 -33.30
CA ASP A 98 6.28 -33.64 -33.78
C ASP A 98 4.93 -33.32 -33.13
N GLU A 99 3.84 -33.47 -33.90
CA GLU A 99 2.45 -33.19 -33.49
C GLU A 99 1.69 -34.50 -33.22
N PHE A 100 0.92 -34.54 -32.13
CA PHE A 100 0.21 -35.72 -31.63
C PHE A 100 -1.26 -35.36 -31.35
N THR A 101 -2.19 -36.09 -31.95
CA THR A 101 -3.63 -35.86 -31.81
C THR A 101 -4.27 -36.71 -30.70
N HIS A 102 -5.35 -36.20 -30.12
CA HIS A 102 -6.11 -36.87 -29.05
C HIS A 102 -6.58 -38.31 -29.44
N PRO A 103 -6.62 -39.28 -28.49
CA PRO A 103 -6.99 -40.68 -28.72
C PRO A 103 -8.29 -40.91 -29.51
N ASP A 104 -9.32 -40.10 -29.27
CA ASP A 104 -10.64 -40.19 -29.95
C ASP A 104 -10.55 -39.93 -31.47
N ASP A 105 -9.49 -39.26 -31.96
CA ASP A 105 -9.22 -38.99 -33.39
C ASP A 105 -8.29 -40.03 -34.04
N GLY A 106 -7.87 -41.06 -33.29
CA GLY A 106 -6.88 -42.06 -33.70
C GLY A 106 -5.44 -41.64 -33.36
N TRP A 107 -4.75 -42.44 -32.54
CA TRP A 107 -3.31 -42.26 -32.31
C TRP A 107 -2.53 -42.60 -33.58
N THR A 108 -1.84 -41.63 -34.18
CA THR A 108 -0.76 -41.92 -35.13
C THR A 108 0.46 -42.49 -34.40
N LYS A 109 0.78 -41.99 -33.19
CA LYS A 109 1.75 -42.51 -32.19
C LYS A 109 1.39 -41.98 -30.79
N ASP A 110 1.68 -42.72 -29.72
CA ASP A 110 1.49 -42.24 -28.33
C ASP A 110 2.61 -41.25 -27.93
N PRO A 111 2.30 -39.98 -27.60
CA PRO A 111 3.25 -38.95 -27.23
C PRO A 111 3.99 -39.28 -25.92
N PHE A 112 3.33 -40.00 -25.01
CA PHE A 112 3.90 -40.27 -23.69
C PHE A 112 4.99 -41.34 -23.78
N SER A 113 4.74 -42.44 -24.50
CA SER A 113 5.77 -43.45 -24.77
C SER A 113 6.97 -42.89 -25.54
N ARG A 114 6.75 -41.94 -26.47
CA ARG A 114 7.83 -41.30 -27.21
C ARG A 114 8.64 -40.30 -26.37
N ALA A 115 8.00 -39.66 -25.39
CA ALA A 115 8.67 -38.87 -24.36
C ALA A 115 9.39 -39.75 -23.31
N GLY A 116 9.41 -41.07 -23.47
CA GLY A 116 10.06 -42.01 -22.55
C GLY A 116 9.32 -42.19 -21.22
N LEU A 117 8.04 -41.83 -21.16
CA LEU A 117 7.24 -41.92 -19.94
C LEU A 117 6.66 -43.34 -19.75
N PRO A 118 6.54 -43.82 -18.51
CA PRO A 118 5.99 -45.14 -18.23
C PRO A 118 4.50 -45.21 -18.57
N ALA A 119 4.01 -46.38 -19.01
CA ALA A 119 2.60 -46.57 -19.40
C ALA A 119 1.59 -46.28 -18.27
N ARG A 120 2.04 -46.38 -17.01
CA ARG A 120 1.31 -45.92 -15.82
C ARG A 120 2.28 -45.20 -14.91
N VAL A 121 1.76 -44.17 -14.26
CA VAL A 121 2.52 -43.42 -13.26
C VAL A 121 2.84 -44.32 -12.06
N PRO A 122 4.11 -44.36 -11.59
CA PRO A 122 4.49 -45.10 -10.39
C PRO A 122 3.65 -44.66 -9.18
N ALA A 123 3.21 -45.62 -8.38
CA ALA A 123 2.41 -45.35 -7.20
C ALA A 123 3.13 -45.84 -5.94
N PHE A 124 3.19 -44.98 -4.94
CA PHE A 124 3.87 -45.22 -3.66
C PHE A 124 2.87 -45.14 -2.51
N GLY A 125 3.06 -45.97 -1.48
CA GLY A 125 2.17 -46.04 -0.32
C GLY A 125 2.53 -45.08 0.82
N ASP A 126 3.71 -44.47 0.76
CA ASP A 126 4.21 -43.51 1.73
C ASP A 126 5.34 -42.66 1.11
N VAL A 127 5.59 -41.49 1.70
CA VAL A 127 6.64 -40.55 1.27
C VAL A 127 8.02 -41.20 1.38
N GLN A 128 8.29 -41.98 2.43
CA GLN A 128 9.59 -42.65 2.60
C GLN A 128 9.92 -43.61 1.45
N GLN A 129 8.90 -44.24 0.84
CA GLN A 129 9.09 -45.08 -0.34
C GLN A 129 9.48 -44.26 -1.57
N VAL A 130 8.91 -43.06 -1.72
CA VAL A 130 9.28 -42.13 -2.80
C VAL A 130 10.73 -41.69 -2.63
N LEU A 131 11.15 -41.33 -1.41
CA LEU A 131 12.53 -40.94 -1.10
C LEU A 131 13.51 -42.07 -1.39
N THR A 132 13.17 -43.29 -0.95
CA THR A 132 13.99 -44.48 -1.22
C THR A 132 14.13 -44.73 -2.72
N ALA A 133 13.05 -44.60 -3.49
CA ALA A 133 13.09 -44.76 -4.94
C ALA A 133 13.92 -43.67 -5.64
N PHE A 134 13.87 -42.44 -5.12
CA PHE A 134 14.69 -41.33 -5.60
C PHE A 134 16.18 -41.56 -5.30
N ASP A 135 16.52 -41.98 -4.08
CA ASP A 135 17.90 -42.29 -3.68
C ASP A 135 18.48 -43.47 -4.46
N GLN A 136 17.65 -44.45 -4.81
CA GLN A 136 17.99 -45.56 -5.71
C GLN A 136 17.99 -45.19 -7.20
N GLN A 137 17.76 -43.91 -7.54
CA GLN A 137 17.73 -43.39 -8.91
C GLN A 137 16.69 -44.08 -9.82
N GLN A 138 15.61 -44.63 -9.23
CA GLN A 138 14.51 -45.23 -9.99
C GLN A 138 13.53 -44.18 -10.52
N VAL A 139 13.46 -43.02 -9.87
CA VAL A 139 12.65 -41.86 -10.25
C VAL A 139 13.49 -40.58 -10.14
N GLY A 140 13.28 -39.63 -11.03
CA GLY A 140 13.88 -38.30 -10.98
C GLY A 140 13.02 -37.29 -10.20
N LEU A 141 13.58 -36.11 -9.90
CA LEU A 141 12.88 -35.05 -9.15
C LEU A 141 11.60 -34.56 -9.82
N GLN A 142 11.61 -34.49 -11.15
CA GLN A 142 10.53 -33.91 -11.97
C GLN A 142 9.59 -34.97 -12.55
N ASP A 143 9.80 -36.24 -12.20
CA ASP A 143 8.94 -37.32 -12.65
C ASP A 143 7.61 -37.29 -11.88
N ALA A 144 6.51 -37.48 -12.60
CA ALA A 144 5.20 -37.59 -12.00
C ALA A 144 5.09 -38.93 -11.24
N VAL A 145 4.54 -38.87 -10.03
CA VAL A 145 4.30 -40.02 -9.16
C VAL A 145 2.94 -39.86 -8.46
N GLN A 146 2.30 -40.97 -8.14
CA GLN A 146 1.11 -40.97 -7.29
C GLN A 146 1.49 -41.36 -5.86
N LEU A 147 1.22 -40.48 -4.91
CA LEU A 147 1.34 -40.78 -3.48
C LEU A 147 -0.02 -41.18 -2.94
N ARG A 148 -0.09 -42.36 -2.31
CA ARG A 148 -1.26 -42.85 -1.58
C ARG A 148 -0.90 -42.98 -0.11
N ASP A 149 -0.93 -41.85 0.60
CA ASP A 149 -0.69 -41.82 2.04
C ASP A 149 -1.93 -42.35 2.77
N ARG A 150 -1.85 -43.60 3.22
CA ARG A 150 -2.94 -44.27 3.95
C ARG A 150 -3.12 -43.74 5.37
N ALA A 151 -2.08 -43.16 5.98
CA ALA A 151 -2.17 -42.60 7.33
C ALA A 151 -2.96 -41.30 7.34
N ARG A 152 -2.87 -40.53 6.24
CA ARG A 152 -3.57 -39.24 6.08
C ARG A 152 -4.81 -39.31 5.19
N GLY A 153 -5.07 -40.44 4.53
CA GLY A 153 -6.19 -40.61 3.61
C GLY A 153 -6.04 -39.85 2.29
N ILE A 154 -4.81 -39.46 1.92
CA ILE A 154 -4.53 -38.60 0.78
C ILE A 154 -4.13 -39.45 -0.44
N VAL A 155 -4.77 -39.19 -1.57
CA VAL A 155 -4.34 -39.69 -2.89
C VAL A 155 -4.03 -38.48 -3.75
N GLU A 156 -2.75 -38.17 -3.92
CA GLU A 156 -2.29 -37.04 -4.72
C GLU A 156 -1.39 -37.50 -5.86
N VAL A 157 -1.55 -36.89 -7.03
CA VAL A 157 -0.61 -37.02 -8.15
C VAL A 157 0.23 -35.75 -8.16
N SER A 158 1.55 -35.89 -8.06
CA SER A 158 2.48 -34.78 -7.95
C SER A 158 3.85 -35.19 -8.49
N THR A 159 4.85 -34.32 -8.38
CA THR A 159 6.24 -34.68 -8.68
C THR A 159 6.97 -35.12 -7.40
N VAL A 160 8.02 -35.92 -7.56
CA VAL A 160 8.90 -36.34 -6.44
C VAL A 160 9.42 -35.12 -5.67
N GLY A 161 9.86 -34.09 -6.38
CA GLY A 161 10.39 -32.88 -5.76
C GLY A 161 9.35 -32.05 -5.00
N ARG A 162 8.11 -31.97 -5.48
CA ARG A 162 7.01 -31.31 -4.76
C ARG A 162 6.61 -32.07 -3.50
N ILE A 163 6.58 -33.40 -3.57
CA ILE A 163 6.31 -34.26 -2.40
C ILE A 163 7.41 -34.07 -1.36
N LEU A 164 8.69 -34.10 -1.76
CA LEU A 164 9.82 -33.86 -0.88
C LEU A 164 9.74 -32.47 -0.23
N PHE A 165 9.48 -31.43 -1.03
CA PHE A 165 9.32 -30.07 -0.52
C PHE A 165 8.22 -29.99 0.55
N ASN A 166 7.02 -30.49 0.25
CA ASN A 166 5.91 -30.45 1.19
C ASN A 166 6.23 -31.26 2.46
N HIS A 167 6.84 -32.44 2.33
CA HIS A 167 7.16 -33.31 3.46
C HIS A 167 8.16 -32.68 4.43
N GLU A 168 9.26 -32.14 3.92
CA GLU A 168 10.34 -31.58 4.75
C GLU A 168 9.89 -30.33 5.51
N ILE A 169 9.15 -29.44 4.83
CA ILE A 169 8.60 -28.24 5.49
C ILE A 169 7.51 -28.63 6.49
N GLU A 170 6.62 -29.55 6.12
CA GLU A 170 5.55 -30.03 7.02
C GLU A 170 6.12 -30.72 8.27
N ALA A 171 7.16 -31.54 8.12
CA ALA A 171 7.86 -32.17 9.24
C ALA A 171 8.49 -31.12 10.16
N SER A 172 9.17 -30.12 9.59
CA SER A 172 9.78 -29.02 10.35
C SER A 172 8.75 -28.22 11.15
N VAL A 173 7.55 -28.01 10.58
CA VAL A 173 6.43 -27.38 11.32
C VAL A 173 5.93 -28.31 12.42
N ALA A 174 5.70 -29.59 12.11
CA ALA A 174 5.15 -30.57 13.05
C ALA A 174 6.03 -30.76 14.29
N ASP A 175 7.35 -30.74 14.12
CA ASP A 175 8.31 -30.84 15.22
C ASP A 175 8.23 -29.66 16.19
N LEU A 176 7.79 -28.49 15.73
CA LEU A 176 7.70 -27.27 16.54
C LEU A 176 6.33 -27.09 17.21
N VAL A 177 5.24 -27.35 16.50
CA VAL A 177 3.87 -27.12 17.01
C VAL A 177 3.24 -28.35 17.66
N GLY A 178 3.78 -29.54 17.38
CA GLY A 178 3.26 -30.82 17.86
C GLY A 178 2.06 -31.35 17.05
N PRO A 179 1.67 -32.61 17.31
CA PRO A 179 0.65 -33.31 16.52
C PRO A 179 -0.77 -32.76 16.70
N ASP A 180 -1.10 -32.24 17.88
CA ASP A 180 -2.45 -31.74 18.18
C ASP A 180 -2.78 -30.50 17.34
N VAL A 181 -1.85 -29.54 17.27
CA VAL A 181 -2.02 -28.32 16.46
C VAL A 181 -2.05 -28.64 14.97
N MET A 182 -1.26 -29.61 14.51
CA MET A 182 -1.28 -30.03 13.10
C MET A 182 -2.59 -30.72 12.70
N ALA A 183 -3.29 -31.37 13.62
CA ALA A 183 -4.59 -31.97 13.37
C ALA A 183 -5.70 -30.91 13.22
N GLU A 184 -5.64 -29.84 14.03
CA GLU A 184 -6.59 -28.72 13.93
C GLU A 184 -6.28 -27.81 12.72
N ARG A 185 -4.99 -27.58 12.45
CA ARG A 185 -4.50 -26.61 11.46
C ARG A 185 -3.49 -27.29 10.52
N PRO A 186 -3.97 -27.95 9.45
CA PRO A 186 -3.13 -28.72 8.56
C PRO A 186 -2.21 -27.80 7.73
N PHE A 187 -1.02 -28.32 7.40
CA PHE A 187 -0.04 -27.60 6.59
C PHE A 187 -0.58 -27.31 5.16
N PRO A 188 -0.48 -26.06 4.67
CA PRO A 188 -0.96 -25.68 3.34
C PRO A 188 -0.02 -26.21 2.23
N ARG A 189 -0.21 -27.47 1.83
CA ARG A 189 0.56 -28.12 0.77
C ARG A 189 0.46 -27.40 -0.58
N ARG A 190 1.55 -27.42 -1.36
CA ARG A 190 1.61 -26.85 -2.71
C ARG A 190 1.76 -27.94 -3.77
N SER A 191 0.87 -27.90 -4.78
CA SER A 191 0.84 -28.84 -5.90
C SER A 191 1.41 -28.27 -7.20
N ARG A 192 1.83 -27.00 -7.22
CA ARG A 192 2.33 -26.27 -8.40
C ARG A 192 3.82 -25.92 -8.27
N THR A 193 4.42 -25.48 -9.38
CA THR A 193 5.81 -25.03 -9.43
C THR A 193 5.99 -23.73 -8.65
N ILE A 194 6.84 -23.76 -7.63
CA ILE A 194 6.98 -22.67 -6.67
C ILE A 194 7.91 -21.57 -7.20
N THR A 195 7.33 -20.40 -7.49
CA THR A 195 8.08 -19.17 -7.81
C THR A 195 8.32 -18.34 -6.54
N LYS A 196 9.15 -17.27 -6.62
CA LYS A 196 9.36 -16.35 -5.50
C LYS A 196 8.05 -15.85 -4.88
N ARG A 197 7.06 -15.50 -5.72
CA ARG A 197 5.75 -15.04 -5.25
C ARG A 197 5.04 -16.11 -4.45
N GLU A 198 5.02 -17.34 -4.98
CA GLU A 198 4.35 -18.46 -4.29
C GLU A 198 5.06 -18.88 -3.00
N VAL A 199 6.39 -18.73 -2.91
CA VAL A 199 7.11 -18.89 -1.63
C VAL A 199 6.65 -17.84 -0.63
N THR A 200 6.58 -16.57 -1.03
CA THR A 200 6.10 -15.48 -0.16
C THR A 200 4.68 -15.77 0.33
N ASP A 201 3.77 -16.12 -0.58
CA ASP A 201 2.37 -16.40 -0.25
C ASP A 201 2.24 -17.59 0.71
N LEU A 202 3.07 -18.63 0.53
CA LEU A 202 3.13 -19.77 1.44
C LEU A 202 3.61 -19.36 2.83
N ILE A 203 4.70 -18.58 2.93
CA ILE A 203 5.22 -18.10 4.21
C ILE A 203 4.18 -17.21 4.90
N GLU A 204 3.52 -16.31 4.17
CA GLU A 204 2.46 -15.45 4.71
C GLU A 204 1.29 -16.28 5.27
N THR A 205 0.86 -17.30 4.52
CA THR A 205 -0.16 -18.25 4.99
C THR A 205 0.29 -18.95 6.28
N MET A 206 1.54 -19.42 6.32
CA MET A 206 2.09 -20.09 7.52
C MET A 206 2.20 -19.14 8.72
N VAL A 207 2.56 -17.87 8.51
CA VAL A 207 2.62 -16.87 9.58
C VAL A 207 1.24 -16.63 10.18
N ASN A 208 0.20 -16.60 9.34
CA ASN A 208 -1.16 -16.43 9.80
C ASN A 208 -1.67 -17.64 10.61
N ILE A 209 -1.31 -18.86 10.20
CA ILE A 209 -1.75 -20.10 10.84
C ILE A 209 -0.97 -20.40 12.14
N TYR A 210 0.36 -20.34 12.08
CA TYR A 210 1.28 -20.83 13.14
C TYR A 210 2.00 -19.70 13.90
N GLY A 211 1.87 -18.45 13.45
CA GLY A 211 2.51 -17.29 14.05
C GLY A 211 3.94 -17.04 13.56
N PRO A 212 4.45 -15.80 13.68
CA PRO A 212 5.73 -15.41 13.10
C PRO A 212 6.94 -16.09 13.74
N THR A 213 6.96 -16.23 15.07
CA THR A 213 8.11 -16.83 15.78
C THR A 213 8.33 -18.28 15.37
N THR A 214 7.27 -19.09 15.28
CA THR A 214 7.35 -20.49 14.83
C THR A 214 7.87 -20.57 13.40
N VAL A 215 7.31 -19.76 12.49
CA VAL A 215 7.72 -19.76 11.08
C VAL A 215 9.16 -19.34 10.91
N SER A 216 9.67 -18.41 11.74
CA SER A 216 11.09 -17.99 11.69
C SER A 216 12.06 -19.16 11.82
N MET A 217 11.72 -20.18 12.63
CA MET A 217 12.53 -21.38 12.81
C MET A 217 12.39 -22.35 11.62
N VAL A 218 11.21 -22.38 10.98
CA VAL A 218 10.96 -23.21 9.79
C VAL A 218 11.65 -22.66 8.54
N LEU A 219 11.93 -21.35 8.47
CA LEU A 219 12.61 -20.74 7.31
C LEU A 219 14.01 -21.35 7.05
N ASP A 220 14.66 -21.92 8.07
CA ASP A 220 15.92 -22.63 7.88
C ASP A 220 15.77 -23.90 7.03
N ALA A 221 14.61 -24.56 7.06
CA ALA A 221 14.32 -25.70 6.18
C ALA A 221 14.18 -25.26 4.72
N PHE A 222 13.51 -24.11 4.46
CA PHE A 222 13.46 -23.51 3.12
C PHE A 222 14.86 -23.17 2.60
N LYS A 223 15.69 -22.57 3.46
CA LYS A 223 17.09 -22.23 3.16
C LYS A 223 17.90 -23.47 2.81
N ALA A 224 17.84 -24.51 3.64
CA ALA A 224 18.58 -25.75 3.45
C ALA A 224 18.18 -26.47 2.15
N LEU A 225 16.87 -26.62 1.89
CA LEU A 225 16.37 -27.23 0.65
C LEU A 225 16.76 -26.40 -0.57
N GLY A 226 16.57 -25.08 -0.52
CA GLY A 226 16.91 -24.16 -1.59
C GLY A 226 18.38 -24.28 -1.99
N PHE A 227 19.31 -24.18 -1.03
CA PHE A 227 20.73 -24.32 -1.34
C PHE A 227 21.10 -25.73 -1.82
N ARG A 228 20.61 -26.79 -1.16
CA ARG A 228 20.91 -28.18 -1.54
C ARG A 228 20.52 -28.47 -2.99
N PHE A 229 19.31 -28.07 -3.40
CA PHE A 229 18.83 -28.31 -4.76
C PHE A 229 19.37 -27.31 -5.77
N SER A 230 19.72 -26.10 -5.36
CA SER A 230 20.46 -25.16 -6.21
C SER A 230 21.83 -25.73 -6.58
N THR A 231 22.59 -26.25 -5.60
CA THR A 231 23.88 -26.91 -5.86
C THR A 231 23.73 -28.16 -6.74
N LYS A 232 22.74 -29.01 -6.44
CA LYS A 232 22.48 -30.22 -7.26
C LYS A 232 22.03 -29.91 -8.69
N SER A 233 21.36 -28.79 -8.92
CA SER A 233 20.87 -28.42 -10.24
C SER A 233 21.99 -28.12 -11.24
N GLY A 234 23.18 -27.72 -10.75
CA GLY A 234 24.33 -27.41 -11.60
C GLY A 234 24.04 -26.28 -12.60
N ILE A 235 23.09 -25.39 -12.30
CA ILE A 235 22.72 -24.29 -13.19
C ILE A 235 23.94 -23.40 -13.43
N THR A 236 24.26 -23.21 -14.70
CA THR A 236 25.35 -22.37 -15.17
C THR A 236 24.82 -21.38 -16.20
N ILE A 237 25.56 -20.31 -16.46
CA ILE A 237 25.27 -19.37 -17.55
C ILE A 237 26.43 -19.36 -18.53
N SER A 238 26.12 -19.46 -19.81
CA SER A 238 27.08 -19.41 -20.91
C SER A 238 26.58 -18.50 -22.02
N LYS A 239 27.49 -18.19 -22.95
CA LYS A 239 27.15 -17.44 -24.17
C LYS A 239 26.04 -18.14 -24.98
N ASN A 240 26.01 -19.47 -24.97
CA ASN A 240 25.08 -20.25 -25.78
C ASN A 240 23.65 -20.25 -25.22
N ASP A 241 23.47 -19.87 -23.96
CA ASP A 241 22.16 -19.77 -23.33
C ASP A 241 21.41 -18.51 -23.75
N ILE A 242 22.11 -17.51 -24.30
CA ILE A 242 21.49 -16.27 -24.77
C ILE A 242 21.12 -16.44 -26.25
N VAL A 243 19.84 -16.74 -26.49
CA VAL A 243 19.31 -17.00 -27.84
C VAL A 243 18.79 -15.70 -28.45
N ILE A 244 19.45 -15.24 -29.51
CA ILE A 244 18.99 -14.11 -30.33
C ILE A 244 17.89 -14.63 -31.28
N PRO A 245 16.71 -13.96 -31.36
CA PRO A 245 15.66 -14.40 -32.27
C PRO A 245 16.11 -14.26 -33.73
N PRO A 246 15.99 -15.30 -34.56
CA PRO A 246 16.46 -15.29 -35.94
C PRO A 246 15.72 -14.26 -36.81
N GLU A 247 14.45 -13.96 -36.51
CA GLU A 247 13.63 -13.00 -37.24
C GLU A 247 13.94 -11.54 -36.91
N LYS A 248 14.89 -11.29 -35.98
CA LYS A 248 15.22 -9.93 -35.52
C LYS A 248 15.53 -8.98 -36.68
N GLU A 249 16.40 -9.39 -37.59
CA GLU A 249 16.84 -8.54 -38.72
C GLU A 249 15.67 -8.22 -39.66
N ASP A 250 14.77 -9.18 -39.89
CA ASP A 250 13.58 -8.98 -40.71
C ASP A 250 12.60 -7.97 -40.07
N ILE A 251 12.43 -8.06 -38.75
CA ILE A 251 11.59 -7.13 -37.98
C ILE A 251 12.18 -5.72 -38.07
N LEU A 252 13.50 -5.58 -37.85
CA LEU A 252 14.17 -4.28 -37.92
C LEU A 252 14.09 -3.66 -39.32
N ALA A 253 14.30 -4.45 -40.37
CA ALA A 253 14.21 -3.98 -41.75
C ALA A 253 12.80 -3.49 -42.11
N ARG A 254 11.75 -4.16 -41.61
CA ARG A 254 10.36 -3.70 -41.81
C ARG A 254 10.11 -2.34 -41.16
N TYR A 255 10.53 -2.17 -39.91
CA TYR A 255 10.36 -0.91 -39.19
C TYR A 255 11.25 0.22 -39.72
N ASP A 256 12.44 -0.08 -40.26
CA ASP A 256 13.24 0.89 -41.00
C ASP A 256 12.48 1.43 -42.22
N GLY A 257 11.77 0.56 -42.95
CA GLY A 257 10.90 0.98 -44.06
C GLY A 257 9.75 1.90 -43.63
N GLU A 258 9.11 1.62 -42.49
CA GLU A 258 8.07 2.52 -41.92
C GLU A 258 8.64 3.90 -41.55
N VAL A 259 9.87 3.96 -41.02
CA VAL A 259 10.54 5.23 -40.71
C VAL A 259 10.87 6.01 -41.98
N GLU A 260 11.35 5.36 -43.03
CA GLU A 260 11.60 6.00 -44.33
C GLU A 260 10.33 6.61 -44.93
N GLU A 261 9.17 5.97 -44.75
CA GLU A 261 7.88 6.52 -45.18
C GLU A 261 7.54 7.82 -44.42
N MET A 262 7.73 7.84 -43.10
CA MET A 262 7.55 9.04 -42.27
C MET A 262 8.53 10.17 -42.64
N GLU A 263 9.78 9.84 -42.95
CA GLU A 263 10.73 10.82 -43.48
C GLU A 263 10.31 11.36 -44.85
N GLY A 264 9.71 10.51 -45.69
CA GLY A 264 9.11 10.91 -46.96
C GLY A 264 7.97 11.91 -46.80
N TYR A 265 7.05 11.68 -45.85
CA TYR A 265 5.97 12.62 -45.50
C TYR A 265 6.54 13.97 -45.05
N PHE A 266 7.54 13.95 -44.17
CA PHE A 266 8.23 15.16 -43.71
C PHE A 266 8.93 15.91 -44.85
N ALA A 267 9.63 15.19 -45.75
CA ALA A 267 10.33 15.78 -46.89
C ALA A 267 9.38 16.46 -47.89
N ARG A 268 8.13 15.97 -48.01
CA ARG A 268 7.07 16.60 -48.80
C ARG A 268 6.38 17.77 -48.09
N GLY A 269 6.71 18.02 -46.82
CA GLY A 269 6.11 19.06 -46.00
C GLY A 269 4.69 18.70 -45.50
N GLU A 270 4.32 17.42 -45.53
CA GLU A 270 3.01 16.94 -45.05
C GLU A 270 2.97 16.76 -43.52
N MET A 271 4.13 16.79 -42.86
CA MET A 271 4.27 16.66 -41.41
C MET A 271 5.22 17.72 -40.84
N SER A 272 4.99 18.12 -39.60
CA SER A 272 5.92 18.93 -38.83
C SER A 272 7.09 18.10 -38.26
N MET A 273 8.16 18.78 -37.79
CA MET A 273 9.31 18.12 -37.17
C MET A 273 8.92 17.38 -35.89
N GLU A 274 8.02 17.95 -35.09
CA GLU A 274 7.57 17.39 -33.81
C GLU A 274 6.73 16.14 -34.03
N GLU A 275 5.77 16.20 -34.97
CA GLU A 275 4.98 15.03 -35.37
C GLU A 275 5.87 13.91 -35.93
N ARG A 276 6.90 14.25 -36.70
CA ARG A 276 7.88 13.27 -37.22
C ARG A 276 8.64 12.62 -36.08
N HIS A 277 9.17 13.41 -35.15
CA HIS A 277 9.91 12.89 -34.00
C HIS A 277 9.06 11.89 -33.22
N ASP A 278 7.84 12.27 -32.86
CA ASP A 278 6.93 11.42 -32.08
C ASP A 278 6.50 10.17 -32.85
N ALA A 279 6.27 10.27 -34.16
CA ALA A 279 5.95 9.13 -35.00
C ALA A 279 7.11 8.12 -35.04
N VAL A 280 8.34 8.59 -35.25
CA VAL A 280 9.55 7.73 -35.28
C VAL A 280 9.77 7.05 -33.93
N VAL A 281 9.60 7.77 -32.82
CA VAL A 281 9.69 7.20 -31.46
C VAL A 281 8.66 6.09 -31.26
N ARG A 282 7.39 6.31 -31.63
CA ARG A 282 6.33 5.29 -31.53
C ARG A 282 6.60 4.05 -32.39
N ILE A 283 7.17 4.23 -33.59
CA ILE A 283 7.53 3.12 -34.47
C ILE A 283 8.61 2.24 -33.80
N TRP A 284 9.66 2.86 -33.28
CA TRP A 284 10.76 2.12 -32.64
C TRP A 284 10.37 1.48 -31.30
N ASP A 285 9.43 2.07 -30.56
CA ASP A 285 8.90 1.46 -29.34
C ASP A 285 8.15 0.15 -29.67
N ARG A 286 7.28 0.18 -30.68
CA ARG A 286 6.61 -1.03 -31.20
C ARG A 286 7.61 -2.08 -31.69
N ALA A 287 8.66 -1.66 -32.40
CA ALA A 287 9.71 -2.57 -32.85
C ALA A 287 10.43 -3.26 -31.69
N THR A 288 10.75 -2.49 -30.64
CA THR A 288 11.45 -3.00 -29.46
C THR A 288 10.61 -4.04 -28.71
N ASP A 289 9.29 -3.82 -28.61
CA ASP A 289 8.37 -4.75 -27.96
C ASP A 289 8.11 -6.02 -28.78
N GLU A 290 8.04 -5.91 -30.11
CA GLU A 290 7.91 -7.07 -30.98
C GLU A 290 9.14 -7.97 -30.94
N VAL A 291 10.34 -7.39 -30.98
CA VAL A 291 11.61 -8.13 -30.80
C VAL A 291 11.65 -8.79 -29.42
N ALA A 292 11.16 -8.12 -28.36
CA ALA A 292 11.07 -8.69 -27.02
C ALA A 292 10.20 -9.95 -26.99
N LYS A 293 9.00 -9.87 -27.59
CA LYS A 293 8.06 -11.00 -27.66
C LYS A 293 8.65 -12.18 -28.42
N LYS A 294 9.30 -11.93 -29.56
CA LYS A 294 9.98 -12.99 -30.35
C LYS A 294 11.15 -13.62 -29.63
N MET A 295 11.90 -12.84 -28.86
CA MET A 295 12.94 -13.39 -28.00
C MET A 295 12.36 -14.31 -26.92
N GLU A 296 11.29 -13.92 -26.24
CA GLU A 296 10.62 -14.77 -25.23
C GLU A 296 10.08 -16.09 -25.83
N GLU A 297 9.56 -16.03 -27.05
CA GLU A 297 9.13 -17.21 -27.80
C GLU A 297 10.28 -18.19 -28.10
N HIS A 298 11.52 -17.72 -28.26
CA HIS A 298 12.68 -18.56 -28.58
C HIS A 298 13.42 -19.10 -27.35
N LEU A 299 13.16 -18.59 -26.15
CA LEU A 299 13.73 -19.14 -24.92
C LEU A 299 13.03 -20.45 -24.55
N PHE A 300 13.80 -21.54 -24.44
CA PHE A 300 13.30 -22.80 -23.94
C PHE A 300 13.20 -22.77 -22.40
N ARG A 301 12.25 -23.50 -21.81
CA ARG A 301 11.95 -23.37 -20.38
C ARG A 301 13.05 -23.86 -19.44
N LEU A 302 13.84 -24.86 -19.85
CA LEU A 302 15.00 -25.35 -19.11
C LEU A 302 16.24 -24.48 -19.31
N ASN A 303 16.13 -23.38 -20.05
CA ASN A 303 17.24 -22.45 -20.23
C ASN A 303 17.56 -21.80 -18.86
N PRO A 304 18.81 -21.83 -18.41
CA PRO A 304 19.23 -21.20 -17.15
C PRO A 304 18.75 -19.76 -16.99
N ILE A 305 18.83 -18.95 -18.05
CA ILE A 305 18.45 -17.54 -18.05
C ILE A 305 16.95 -17.39 -17.91
N TYR A 306 16.19 -18.24 -18.59
CA TYR A 306 14.74 -18.29 -18.45
C TYR A 306 14.34 -18.70 -17.02
N MET A 307 14.95 -19.76 -16.47
CA MET A 307 14.66 -20.23 -15.12
C MET A 307 14.95 -19.15 -14.06
N MET A 308 16.08 -18.43 -14.18
CA MET A 308 16.42 -17.34 -13.25
C MET A 308 15.39 -16.19 -13.27
N ALA A 309 14.95 -15.77 -14.45
CA ALA A 309 13.96 -14.70 -14.58
C ALA A 309 12.53 -15.15 -14.22
N ASN A 310 12.12 -16.33 -14.67
CA ASN A 310 10.77 -16.86 -14.45
C ASN A 310 10.54 -17.29 -12.98
N SER A 311 11.56 -17.84 -12.32
CA SER A 311 11.48 -18.14 -10.88
C SER A 311 11.39 -16.89 -10.02
N GLY A 312 11.80 -15.73 -10.56
CA GLY A 312 11.96 -14.48 -9.80
C GLY A 312 13.20 -14.47 -8.90
N ALA A 313 14.13 -15.41 -9.08
CA ALA A 313 15.39 -15.48 -8.34
C ALA A 313 16.29 -14.28 -8.68
N ARG A 314 16.53 -14.05 -9.99
CA ARG A 314 17.35 -12.93 -10.48
C ARG A 314 17.05 -12.64 -11.94
N GLY A 315 17.04 -11.36 -12.29
CA GLY A 315 16.82 -10.92 -13.66
C GLY A 315 15.36 -10.64 -13.99
N SER A 316 15.12 -9.83 -15.02
CA SER A 316 13.79 -9.60 -15.59
C SER A 316 13.82 -9.79 -17.11
N PHE A 317 12.67 -10.08 -17.72
CA PHE A 317 12.56 -10.17 -19.18
C PHE A 317 13.01 -8.89 -19.89
N LYS A 318 12.82 -7.72 -19.26
CA LYS A 318 13.36 -6.44 -19.75
C LYS A 318 14.88 -6.41 -19.81
N GLN A 319 15.57 -7.06 -18.87
CA GLN A 319 17.03 -7.18 -18.87
C GLN A 319 17.51 -8.21 -19.89
N ILE A 320 16.80 -9.34 -20.02
CA ILE A 320 17.09 -10.37 -21.04
C ILE A 320 16.94 -9.78 -22.44
N ARG A 321 15.93 -8.92 -22.67
CA ARG A 321 15.73 -8.16 -23.91
C ARG A 321 16.99 -7.36 -24.30
N GLN A 322 17.68 -6.75 -23.35
CA GLN A 322 18.92 -6.01 -23.64
C GLN A 322 20.09 -6.93 -23.97
N LEU A 323 20.09 -8.18 -23.50
CA LEU A 323 21.12 -9.17 -23.80
C LEU A 323 20.95 -9.79 -25.19
N ALA A 324 19.72 -10.18 -25.55
CA ALA A 324 19.44 -10.99 -26.74
C ALA A 324 18.60 -10.30 -27.83
N GLY A 325 17.74 -9.35 -27.45
CA GLY A 325 16.86 -8.65 -28.39
C GLY A 325 17.55 -7.43 -28.98
N MET A 326 17.16 -6.26 -28.52
CA MET A 326 17.81 -4.97 -28.80
C MET A 326 17.76 -4.09 -27.56
N ARG A 327 18.66 -3.11 -27.47
CA ARG A 327 18.67 -2.19 -26.32
C ARG A 327 17.55 -1.14 -26.42
N GLY A 328 17.17 -0.75 -27.63
CA GLY A 328 16.02 0.13 -27.92
C GLY A 328 16.36 1.61 -27.85
N LEU A 329 15.33 2.43 -27.60
CA LEU A 329 15.43 3.88 -27.52
C LEU A 329 16.17 4.33 -26.24
N MET A 330 16.93 5.42 -26.37
CA MET A 330 17.70 6.02 -25.28
C MET A 330 17.25 7.45 -25.01
N ALA A 331 17.31 7.90 -23.75
CA ALA A 331 16.99 9.27 -23.37
C ALA A 331 18.25 10.13 -23.20
N THR A 332 18.15 11.38 -23.63
CA THR A 332 19.14 12.43 -23.36
C THR A 332 19.11 12.83 -21.87
N PRO A 333 20.13 13.56 -21.38
CA PRO A 333 20.11 14.10 -20.02
C PRO A 333 18.89 15.00 -19.75
N LYS A 334 18.38 15.69 -20.78
CA LYS A 334 17.18 16.54 -20.71
C LYS A 334 15.87 15.75 -20.61
N GLY A 335 15.87 14.45 -20.91
CA GLY A 335 14.68 13.61 -20.94
C GLY A 335 14.07 13.43 -22.33
N GLU A 336 14.57 14.12 -23.35
CA GLU A 336 14.17 13.91 -24.75
C GLU A 336 14.72 12.57 -25.25
N THR A 337 13.93 11.86 -26.05
CA THR A 337 14.32 10.56 -26.62
C THR A 337 15.22 10.75 -27.84
N PHE A 338 16.28 9.97 -27.96
CA PHE A 338 17.05 9.89 -29.20
C PHE A 338 16.22 9.18 -30.28
N GLU A 339 16.07 9.82 -31.44
CA GLU A 339 15.36 9.24 -32.60
C GLU A 339 16.01 7.98 -33.14
N ARG A 340 17.33 7.86 -32.98
CA ARG A 340 18.11 6.71 -33.44
C ARG A 340 18.25 5.69 -32.31
N PRO A 341 17.55 4.54 -32.37
CA PRO A 341 17.66 3.52 -31.34
C PRO A 341 18.98 2.75 -31.45
N ILE A 342 19.29 2.00 -30.40
CA ILE A 342 20.36 1.01 -30.39
C ILE A 342 19.76 -0.33 -30.84
N LYS A 343 20.09 -0.73 -32.07
CA LYS A 343 19.56 -1.96 -32.70
C LYS A 343 20.32 -3.21 -32.25
N SER A 344 21.61 -3.04 -31.94
CA SER A 344 22.43 -4.12 -31.42
C SER A 344 22.07 -4.49 -29.97
N ASN A 345 22.43 -5.71 -29.59
CA ASN A 345 22.36 -6.18 -28.21
C ASN A 345 23.77 -6.41 -27.62
N PHE A 346 23.85 -6.75 -26.33
CA PHE A 346 25.14 -6.98 -25.68
C PHE A 346 25.88 -8.22 -26.19
N MET A 347 25.18 -9.18 -26.79
CA MET A 347 25.76 -10.40 -27.33
C MET A 347 26.43 -10.22 -28.69
N GLU A 348 25.85 -9.38 -29.52
CA GLU A 348 26.39 -8.93 -30.81
C GLU A 348 27.53 -7.92 -30.62
N GLY A 349 27.44 -7.12 -29.54
CA GLY A 349 28.32 -6.00 -29.27
C GLY A 349 27.75 -4.69 -29.82
N LEU A 350 28.19 -3.57 -29.23
CA LEU A 350 27.71 -2.24 -29.57
C LEU A 350 28.74 -1.52 -30.44
N SER A 351 28.27 -0.75 -31.43
CA SER A 351 29.14 0.19 -32.13
C SER A 351 29.58 1.34 -31.20
N VAL A 352 30.65 2.05 -31.57
CA VAL A 352 31.15 3.20 -30.79
C VAL A 352 30.07 4.26 -30.57
N LEU A 353 29.25 4.52 -31.58
CA LEU A 353 28.18 5.52 -31.51
C LEU A 353 27.05 5.05 -30.58
N GLU A 354 26.60 3.81 -30.70
CA GLU A 354 25.56 3.25 -29.82
C GLU A 354 26.02 3.19 -28.36
N TYR A 355 27.28 2.80 -28.14
CA TYR A 355 27.87 2.81 -26.82
C TYR A 355 27.92 4.24 -26.24
N PHE A 356 28.33 5.23 -27.05
CA PHE A 356 28.34 6.63 -26.63
C PHE A 356 26.93 7.15 -26.28
N ILE A 357 25.90 6.82 -27.07
CA ILE A 357 24.51 7.18 -26.77
C ILE A 357 24.08 6.57 -25.42
N SER A 358 24.40 5.29 -25.20
CA SER A 358 24.10 4.56 -23.94
C SER A 358 24.74 5.20 -22.70
N THR A 359 25.89 5.88 -22.84
CA THR A 359 26.58 6.50 -21.69
C THR A 359 25.78 7.63 -21.03
N HIS A 360 24.91 8.32 -21.77
CA HIS A 360 24.12 9.44 -21.24
C HIS A 360 23.13 8.97 -20.17
N GLY A 361 22.35 7.92 -20.49
CA GLY A 361 21.40 7.31 -19.56
C GLY A 361 22.10 6.72 -18.34
N ALA A 362 23.21 5.98 -18.56
CA ALA A 362 23.97 5.37 -17.47
C ALA A 362 24.58 6.40 -16.51
N ARG A 363 25.19 7.47 -17.04
CA ARG A 363 25.78 8.54 -16.21
C ARG A 363 24.71 9.30 -15.43
N LYS A 364 23.58 9.62 -16.06
CA LYS A 364 22.45 10.26 -15.38
C LYS A 364 21.92 9.38 -14.25
N GLY A 365 21.71 8.08 -14.49
CA GLY A 365 21.25 7.14 -13.46
C GLY A 365 22.18 7.06 -12.26
N LEU A 366 23.50 7.01 -12.48
CA LEU A 366 24.50 7.03 -11.41
C LEU A 366 24.50 8.35 -10.63
N ALA A 367 24.47 9.49 -11.33
CA ALA A 367 24.46 10.82 -10.70
C ALA A 367 23.18 11.06 -9.89
N ASP A 368 22.02 10.71 -10.45
CA ASP A 368 20.72 10.81 -9.77
C ASP A 368 20.69 9.93 -8.52
N THR A 369 21.24 8.71 -8.58
CA THR A 369 21.31 7.81 -7.42
C THR A 369 22.16 8.45 -6.31
N ALA A 370 23.34 8.97 -6.65
CA ALA A 370 24.23 9.59 -5.67
C ALA A 370 23.63 10.86 -5.02
N LEU A 371 22.97 11.72 -5.81
CA LEU A 371 22.38 12.96 -5.29
C LEU A 371 21.08 12.71 -4.52
N LYS A 372 20.16 11.92 -5.07
CA LYS A 372 18.80 11.75 -4.51
C LYS A 372 18.75 10.87 -3.26
N THR A 373 19.79 10.07 -3.00
CA THR A 373 19.91 9.31 -1.75
C THR A 373 19.90 10.26 -0.53
N ALA A 374 20.55 11.42 -0.64
CA ALA A 374 20.53 12.43 0.41
C ALA A 374 19.13 13.01 0.66
N ASP A 375 18.36 13.24 -0.41
CA ASP A 375 17.01 13.82 -0.32
C ASP A 375 16.03 12.88 0.42
N SER A 376 16.13 11.57 0.18
CA SER A 376 15.30 10.59 0.89
C SER A 376 15.66 10.48 2.38
N GLY A 377 16.96 10.51 2.72
CA GLY A 377 17.39 10.58 4.11
C GLY A 377 16.89 11.86 4.80
N TYR A 378 16.88 12.98 4.07
CA TYR A 378 16.38 14.25 4.55
C TYR A 378 14.86 14.25 4.78
N LEU A 379 14.07 13.65 3.87
CA LEU A 379 12.64 13.43 4.09
C LEU A 379 12.38 12.58 5.34
N THR A 380 13.09 11.46 5.48
CA THR A 380 12.96 10.56 6.64
C THR A 380 13.20 11.31 7.94
N ARG A 381 14.25 12.15 7.99
CA ARG A 381 14.53 13.02 9.14
C ARG A 381 13.36 13.96 9.45
N ARG A 382 12.80 14.64 8.44
CA ARG A 382 11.64 15.55 8.64
C ARG A 382 10.41 14.82 9.15
N LEU A 383 10.15 13.61 8.65
CA LEU A 383 9.05 12.77 9.10
C LEU A 383 9.22 12.34 10.56
N VAL A 384 10.45 11.99 10.98
CA VAL A 384 10.76 11.70 12.38
C VAL A 384 10.57 12.95 13.25
N ASP A 385 11.07 14.10 12.81
CA ASP A 385 10.97 15.36 13.58
C ASP A 385 9.51 15.77 13.86
N VAL A 386 8.58 15.49 12.93
CA VAL A 386 7.15 15.81 13.13
C VAL A 386 6.39 14.75 13.93
N SER A 387 6.79 13.48 13.86
CA SER A 387 6.00 12.35 14.40
C SER A 387 6.59 11.66 15.63
N GLN A 388 7.82 12.00 16.05
CA GLN A 388 8.51 11.34 17.17
C GLN A 388 7.72 11.28 18.50
N ASP A 389 6.83 12.24 18.75
CA ASP A 389 6.03 12.28 19.99
C ASP A 389 4.76 11.41 19.91
N MET A 390 4.51 10.77 18.76
CA MET A 390 3.39 9.86 18.54
C MET A 390 3.71 8.47 19.10
N ILE A 391 3.30 8.27 20.35
CA ILE A 391 3.49 7.02 21.10
C ILE A 391 2.11 6.53 21.55
N ILE A 392 1.93 5.21 21.64
CA ILE A 392 0.72 4.64 22.23
C ILE A 392 0.74 4.87 23.75
N ARG A 393 -0.21 5.64 24.30
CA ARG A 393 -0.24 5.99 25.74
C ARG A 393 -1.36 5.30 26.51
N GLU A 394 -2.46 5.02 25.83
CA GLU A 394 -3.67 4.45 26.40
C GLU A 394 -4.23 3.37 25.47
N THR A 395 -5.06 2.48 26.01
CA THR A 395 -5.65 1.39 25.23
C THR A 395 -6.79 1.89 24.36
N ASP A 396 -7.68 2.69 24.93
CA ASP A 396 -8.82 3.25 24.21
C ASP A 396 -9.02 4.73 24.60
N CYS A 397 -9.36 5.55 23.62
CA CYS A 397 -9.71 6.96 23.80
C CYS A 397 -11.24 7.19 23.80
N GLY A 398 -12.05 6.14 23.59
CA GLY A 398 -13.52 6.21 23.59
C GLY A 398 -14.10 7.12 22.50
N THR A 399 -13.41 7.28 21.36
CA THR A 399 -13.95 8.12 20.27
C THR A 399 -15.01 7.35 19.51
N PRO A 400 -16.22 7.91 19.29
CA PRO A 400 -17.20 7.34 18.39
C PRO A 400 -16.87 7.62 16.92
N ASP A 401 -15.99 8.60 16.66
CA ASP A 401 -15.67 9.04 15.29
C ASP A 401 -14.73 8.03 14.59
N GLY A 402 -15.16 7.49 13.45
CA GLY A 402 -14.37 6.66 12.55
C GLY A 402 -13.99 7.36 11.24
N ILE A 403 -13.34 6.61 10.35
CA ILE A 403 -13.21 6.95 8.93
C ILE A 403 -13.84 5.83 8.10
N ILE A 404 -14.43 6.22 6.97
CA ILE A 404 -15.00 5.29 6.01
C ILE A 404 -13.89 4.83 5.08
N ILE A 405 -13.75 3.51 4.93
CA ILE A 405 -12.79 2.89 4.02
C ILE A 405 -13.55 1.96 3.07
N GLU A 406 -13.19 2.01 1.80
CA GLU A 406 -13.64 1.05 0.79
C GLU A 406 -13.03 -0.34 1.07
N VAL A 407 -13.89 -1.36 1.10
CA VAL A 407 -13.49 -2.76 1.30
C VAL A 407 -12.61 -3.23 0.15
N PHE A 408 -12.93 -2.81 -1.08
CA PHE A 408 -12.18 -3.17 -2.28
C PHE A 408 -11.50 -1.94 -2.89
N ARG A 409 -10.27 -2.13 -3.37
CA ARG A 409 -9.57 -1.19 -4.26
C ARG A 409 -9.10 -1.96 -5.49
N ASP A 410 -9.42 -1.47 -6.69
CA ASP A 410 -9.04 -2.10 -7.96
C ASP A 410 -9.41 -3.61 -8.02
N ASP A 411 -10.64 -3.94 -7.63
CA ASP A 411 -11.20 -5.31 -7.53
C ASP A 411 -10.51 -6.27 -6.54
N SER A 412 -9.53 -5.79 -5.77
CA SER A 412 -8.80 -6.55 -4.76
C SER A 412 -9.16 -6.08 -3.34
N LEU A 413 -9.12 -7.00 -2.37
CA LEU A 413 -9.38 -6.67 -0.97
C LEU A 413 -8.37 -5.62 -0.48
N ASN A 414 -8.86 -4.58 0.18
CA ASN A 414 -8.02 -3.54 0.72
C ASN A 414 -7.20 -4.09 1.89
N LEU A 415 -5.90 -4.30 1.65
CA LEU A 415 -4.95 -4.84 2.62
C LEU A 415 -4.87 -4.02 3.93
N SER A 416 -5.21 -2.73 3.87
CA SER A 416 -5.21 -1.84 5.05
C SER A 416 -6.42 -2.06 5.98
N LEU A 417 -7.39 -2.91 5.58
CA LEU A 417 -8.55 -3.27 6.39
C LEU A 417 -8.16 -4.21 7.55
N ALA A 418 -7.36 -5.23 7.24
CA ALA A 418 -6.91 -6.20 8.23
C ALA A 418 -6.09 -5.50 9.34
N GLY A 419 -6.45 -5.78 10.59
CA GLY A 419 -5.82 -5.19 11.76
C GLY A 419 -6.28 -3.77 12.10
N ARG A 420 -7.37 -3.26 11.52
CA ARG A 420 -8.10 -2.08 12.02
C ARG A 420 -9.22 -2.50 12.98
N THR A 421 -9.74 -1.54 13.74
CA THR A 421 -10.83 -1.76 14.68
C THR A 421 -12.15 -1.31 14.05
N LEU A 422 -13.16 -2.18 14.04
CA LEU A 422 -14.48 -1.85 13.51
C LEU A 422 -15.18 -0.83 14.41
N GLN A 423 -15.86 0.13 13.77
CA GLN A 423 -16.74 1.09 14.43
C GLN A 423 -18.20 0.83 14.02
N GLY A 424 -18.44 0.60 12.73
CA GLY A 424 -19.75 0.31 12.17
C GLY A 424 -19.82 -1.03 11.42
N PRO A 425 -21.02 -1.46 11.02
CA PRO A 425 -21.20 -2.62 10.16
C PRO A 425 -20.66 -2.38 8.74
N VAL A 426 -20.46 -3.44 7.97
CA VAL A 426 -20.10 -3.33 6.54
C VAL A 426 -21.36 -3.05 5.74
N LEU A 427 -21.33 -1.97 4.96
CA LEU A 427 -22.47 -1.46 4.19
C LEU A 427 -22.20 -1.55 2.69
N ASP A 428 -23.26 -1.73 1.90
CA ASP A 428 -23.23 -1.45 0.47
C ASP A 428 -23.19 0.07 0.24
N ALA A 429 -22.27 0.55 -0.59
CA ALA A 429 -22.05 1.97 -0.84
C ALA A 429 -23.18 2.63 -1.63
N ALA A 430 -23.93 1.86 -2.44
CA ALA A 430 -25.00 2.37 -3.27
C ALA A 430 -26.35 2.35 -2.55
N THR A 431 -26.65 1.29 -1.80
CA THR A 431 -27.95 1.11 -1.12
C THR A 431 -27.93 1.49 0.36
N GLY A 432 -26.75 1.47 1.00
CA GLY A 432 -26.62 1.66 2.45
C GLY A 432 -27.08 0.44 3.27
N GLU A 433 -27.41 -0.68 2.63
CA GLU A 433 -27.85 -1.89 3.32
C GLU A 433 -26.68 -2.58 4.04
N VAL A 434 -26.95 -3.15 5.22
CA VAL A 434 -25.96 -3.92 5.99
C VAL A 434 -25.71 -5.25 5.27
N ILE A 435 -24.47 -5.44 4.81
CA ILE A 435 -24.01 -6.70 4.21
C ILE A 435 -23.68 -7.70 5.33
N ILE A 436 -22.83 -7.28 6.27
CA ILE A 436 -22.38 -8.11 7.39
C ILE A 436 -22.03 -7.23 8.59
N ASP A 437 -22.44 -7.65 9.78
CA ASP A 437 -22.05 -7.02 11.05
C ASP A 437 -21.25 -8.01 11.91
N LEU A 438 -19.94 -7.80 11.92
CA LEU A 438 -18.97 -8.63 12.64
C LEU A 438 -18.58 -8.05 14.01
N ARG A 439 -19.28 -7.02 14.50
CA ARG A 439 -19.04 -6.45 15.83
C ARG A 439 -19.43 -7.43 16.93
N SER A 440 -18.70 -7.41 18.03
CA SER A 440 -19.03 -8.18 19.24
C SER A 440 -20.39 -7.78 19.81
N ASP A 441 -21.07 -8.66 20.54
CA ASP A 441 -22.37 -8.33 21.15
C ASP A 441 -22.23 -7.17 22.17
N GLU A 442 -21.08 -7.06 22.85
CA GLU A 442 -20.75 -5.90 23.69
C GLU A 442 -20.61 -4.60 22.90
N ASP A 443 -20.04 -4.63 21.68
CA ASP A 443 -19.95 -3.47 20.79
C ASP A 443 -21.31 -3.13 20.11
N LYS A 444 -22.26 -4.08 20.06
CA LYS A 444 -23.62 -3.87 19.55
C LYS A 444 -24.54 -3.26 20.61
N ASP A 445 -24.34 -3.64 21.87
CA ASP A 445 -25.09 -3.16 23.04
C ASP A 445 -24.46 -1.91 23.69
N ALA A 446 -23.25 -1.53 23.28
CA ALA A 446 -22.59 -0.30 23.71
C ALA A 446 -23.39 0.92 23.25
N ASP A 447 -23.84 1.75 24.20
CA ASP A 447 -24.46 3.06 23.95
C ASP A 447 -23.58 3.91 22.98
N GLU A 448 -24.19 4.84 22.24
CA GLU A 448 -23.55 5.79 21.29
C GLU A 448 -22.31 6.55 21.84
N GLU A 449 -22.04 6.48 23.15
CA GLU A 449 -20.89 7.10 23.82
C GLU A 449 -19.62 6.24 23.88
N THR A 450 -19.68 4.93 23.60
CA THR A 450 -18.51 4.02 23.66
C THR A 450 -18.12 3.50 22.27
N GLY A 451 -16.86 3.70 21.87
CA GLY A 451 -16.36 3.31 20.55
C GLY A 451 -16.12 1.81 20.40
N GLY A 452 -16.16 1.30 19.17
CA GLY A 452 -15.98 -0.12 18.88
C GLY A 452 -14.57 -0.62 19.26
N THR A 453 -14.52 -1.87 19.73
CA THR A 453 -13.29 -2.52 20.20
C THR A 453 -12.89 -3.77 19.40
N THR A 454 -13.80 -4.28 18.56
CA THR A 454 -13.54 -5.45 17.71
C THR A 454 -12.45 -5.20 16.67
N LEU A 455 -11.31 -5.90 16.79
CA LEU A 455 -10.21 -5.88 15.82
C LEU A 455 -10.48 -6.83 14.64
N ILE A 456 -10.37 -6.33 13.41
CA ILE A 456 -10.50 -7.14 12.19
C ILE A 456 -9.32 -8.10 12.09
N SER A 457 -9.57 -9.39 12.31
CA SER A 457 -8.60 -10.46 12.06
C SER A 457 -8.48 -10.75 10.56
N ASN A 458 -7.48 -11.54 10.16
CA ASN A 458 -7.34 -11.95 8.76
C ASN A 458 -8.54 -12.83 8.33
N ASP A 459 -9.00 -13.73 9.21
CA ASP A 459 -10.16 -14.59 8.95
C ASP A 459 -11.44 -13.75 8.75
N MET A 460 -11.66 -12.74 9.59
CA MET A 460 -12.77 -11.79 9.42
C MET A 460 -12.66 -11.01 8.11
N ALA A 461 -11.45 -10.68 7.66
CA ALA A 461 -11.26 -10.00 6.38
C ALA A 461 -11.61 -10.90 5.19
N GLU A 462 -11.34 -12.21 5.29
CA GLU A 462 -11.79 -13.21 4.30
C GLU A 462 -13.32 -13.39 4.33
N GLU A 463 -13.94 -13.35 5.51
CA GLU A 463 -15.41 -13.36 5.63
C GLU A 463 -16.04 -12.12 4.98
N ILE A 464 -15.45 -10.94 5.18
CA ILE A 464 -15.87 -9.70 4.52
C ILE A 464 -15.70 -9.81 3.01
N ASP A 465 -14.56 -10.32 2.51
CA ASP A 465 -14.31 -10.54 1.08
C ASP A 465 -15.38 -11.46 0.47
N ALA A 466 -15.68 -12.58 1.13
CA ALA A 466 -16.68 -13.54 0.67
C ALA A 466 -18.10 -12.96 0.68
N ALA A 467 -18.48 -12.22 1.73
CA ALA A 467 -19.79 -11.62 1.86
C ALA A 467 -20.04 -10.47 0.87
N CYS A 468 -18.98 -9.74 0.50
CA CYS A 468 -19.08 -8.57 -0.36
C CYS A 468 -18.85 -8.90 -1.85
N ARG A 469 -18.73 -10.18 -2.23
CA ARG A 469 -18.68 -10.62 -3.63
C ARG A 469 -20.07 -11.07 -4.12
N ASP A 470 -20.42 -10.66 -5.34
CA ASP A 470 -21.62 -11.11 -6.03
C ASP A 470 -21.55 -12.60 -6.42
N ALA A 471 -22.69 -13.15 -6.86
CA ALA A 471 -22.79 -14.52 -7.37
C ALA A 471 -21.83 -14.82 -8.55
N ASP A 472 -21.43 -13.78 -9.30
CA ASP A 472 -20.46 -13.86 -10.40
C ASP A 472 -18.99 -13.65 -9.94
N GLY A 473 -18.74 -13.53 -8.63
CA GLY A 473 -17.41 -13.31 -8.05
C GLY A 473 -16.87 -11.87 -8.15
N LYS A 474 -17.68 -10.95 -8.69
CA LYS A 474 -17.34 -9.52 -8.76
C LYS A 474 -17.50 -8.85 -7.39
N PRO A 475 -16.57 -7.95 -7.01
CA PRO A 475 -16.70 -7.21 -5.77
C PRO A 475 -17.83 -6.18 -5.87
N ARG A 476 -18.72 -6.17 -4.86
CA ARG A 476 -19.66 -5.07 -4.64
C ARG A 476 -18.92 -3.83 -4.17
N GLN A 477 -19.49 -2.65 -4.43
CA GLN A 477 -19.01 -1.43 -3.79
C GLN A 477 -19.40 -1.48 -2.32
N ALA A 478 -18.54 -2.03 -1.48
CA ALA A 478 -18.75 -2.13 -0.04
C ALA A 478 -17.85 -1.13 0.72
N ILE A 479 -18.40 -0.51 1.76
CA ILE A 479 -17.71 0.43 2.64
C ILE A 479 -17.85 -0.03 4.09
N VAL A 480 -16.87 0.32 4.91
CA VAL A 480 -16.86 0.01 6.34
C VAL A 480 -16.29 1.16 7.13
N GLU A 481 -16.92 1.46 8.26
CA GLU A 481 -16.44 2.46 9.19
C GLU A 481 -15.46 1.83 10.19
N VAL A 482 -14.24 2.35 10.22
CA VAL A 482 -13.16 1.87 11.07
C VAL A 482 -12.54 3.00 11.86
N ARG A 483 -11.99 2.66 13.03
CA ARG A 483 -11.20 3.61 13.81
C ARG A 483 -9.87 3.89 13.12
N SER A 484 -9.41 5.13 13.22
CA SER A 484 -8.14 5.60 12.62
C SER A 484 -7.39 6.52 13.58
N PRO A 485 -6.04 6.58 13.48
CA PRO A 485 -5.26 7.61 14.14
C PRO A 485 -5.74 9.03 13.81
N LEU A 486 -6.34 9.29 12.65
CA LEU A 486 -6.84 10.62 12.27
C LEU A 486 -7.86 11.16 13.30
N LYS A 487 -8.82 10.33 13.71
CA LYS A 487 -9.93 10.71 14.61
C LYS A 487 -9.70 10.38 16.08
N CYS A 488 -8.51 9.90 16.45
CA CYS A 488 -8.20 9.59 17.84
C CYS A 488 -8.29 10.84 18.73
N ARG A 489 -8.97 10.76 19.87
CA ARG A 489 -9.13 11.86 20.84
C ARG A 489 -8.06 11.89 21.94
N SER A 490 -7.04 11.04 21.84
CA SER A 490 -5.94 10.99 22.80
C SER A 490 -5.19 12.32 22.88
N ASP A 491 -4.96 12.82 24.10
CA ASP A 491 -4.29 14.10 24.37
C ASP A 491 -2.83 14.11 23.89
N PHE A 492 -2.13 12.99 24.08
CA PHE A 492 -0.72 12.83 23.74
C PHE A 492 -0.51 11.49 23.06
N GLY A 493 -0.34 11.50 21.74
CA GLY A 493 -0.12 10.30 20.94
C GLY A 493 -1.41 9.72 20.32
N VAL A 494 -1.53 8.40 20.34
CA VAL A 494 -2.69 7.64 19.83
C VAL A 494 -3.04 6.54 20.84
N CYS A 495 -4.29 6.08 20.87
CA CYS A 495 -4.66 4.89 21.62
C CYS A 495 -4.46 3.60 20.81
N SER A 496 -4.35 2.45 21.49
CA SER A 496 -4.21 1.13 20.85
C SER A 496 -5.37 0.83 19.90
N CYS A 497 -6.62 1.13 20.26
CA CYS A 497 -7.79 0.82 19.43
C CYS A 497 -7.86 1.66 18.13
N CYS A 498 -7.47 2.94 18.16
CA CYS A 498 -7.44 3.78 16.95
C CYS A 498 -6.30 3.41 16.01
N TYR A 499 -5.17 2.92 16.52
CA TYR A 499 -4.07 2.45 15.68
C TYR A 499 -4.28 1.00 15.20
N GLY A 500 -4.79 0.13 16.07
CA GLY A 500 -5.04 -1.28 15.81
C GLY A 500 -3.76 -2.15 15.89
N ARG A 501 -3.69 -3.14 15.01
CA ARG A 501 -2.58 -4.11 14.92
C ARG A 501 -1.25 -3.43 14.54
N ASN A 502 -0.19 -3.76 15.27
CA ASN A 502 1.19 -3.45 14.94
C ASN A 502 1.65 -4.34 13.76
N PRO A 503 2.03 -3.77 12.61
CA PRO A 503 2.46 -4.56 11.46
C PRO A 503 3.71 -5.40 11.74
N ALA A 504 4.60 -4.97 12.62
CA ALA A 504 5.86 -5.67 12.90
C ALA A 504 5.66 -6.94 13.73
N SER A 505 4.79 -6.89 14.75
CA SER A 505 4.55 -8.04 15.63
C SER A 505 3.35 -8.88 15.21
N GLY A 506 2.46 -8.33 14.38
CA GLY A 506 1.19 -8.94 14.05
C GLY A 506 0.24 -9.06 15.25
N ARG A 507 0.43 -8.28 16.32
CA ARG A 507 -0.45 -8.21 17.49
C ARG A 507 -1.04 -6.81 17.66
N LEU A 508 -2.02 -6.64 18.53
CA LEU A 508 -2.51 -5.30 18.88
C LEU A 508 -1.37 -4.46 19.48
N CYS A 509 -1.33 -3.16 19.18
CA CYS A 509 -0.31 -2.29 19.76
C CYS A 509 -0.47 -2.15 21.27
N GLU A 510 0.65 -2.13 21.98
CA GLU A 510 0.68 -1.97 23.42
C GLU A 510 1.07 -0.54 23.81
N PRO A 511 0.63 -0.04 24.98
CA PRO A 511 1.11 1.22 25.51
C PRO A 511 2.64 1.22 25.59
N GLY A 512 3.29 2.17 24.92
CA GLY A 512 4.75 2.25 24.78
C GLY A 512 5.26 2.14 23.36
N ASP A 513 4.47 1.59 22.44
CA ASP A 513 4.87 1.48 21.04
C ASP A 513 5.08 2.87 20.43
N ALA A 514 6.28 3.10 19.90
CA ALA A 514 6.69 4.37 19.27
C ALA A 514 6.25 4.43 17.80
N VAL A 515 4.93 4.37 17.57
CA VAL A 515 4.31 4.27 16.23
C VAL A 515 4.68 5.42 15.29
N GLY A 516 5.00 6.60 15.82
CA GLY A 516 5.48 7.73 15.02
C GLY A 516 6.82 7.47 14.33
N ILE A 517 7.79 6.94 15.07
CA ILE A 517 9.11 6.60 14.51
C ILE A 517 8.96 5.50 13.46
N ILE A 518 8.16 4.47 13.77
CA ILE A 518 7.88 3.37 12.85
C ILE A 518 7.24 3.90 11.56
N ALA A 519 6.25 4.78 11.66
CA ALA A 519 5.59 5.39 10.51
C ALA A 519 6.56 6.22 9.66
N ALA A 520 7.36 7.07 10.29
CA ALA A 520 8.35 7.90 9.60
C ALA A 520 9.39 7.07 8.82
N GLN A 521 9.89 5.99 9.44
CA GLN A 521 10.84 5.08 8.80
C GLN A 521 10.17 4.27 7.68
N SER A 522 8.95 3.79 7.90
CA SER A 522 8.19 2.99 6.91
C SER A 522 7.83 3.79 5.66
N ILE A 523 7.73 5.11 5.77
CA ILE A 523 7.53 6.02 4.62
C ILE A 523 8.89 6.42 4.01
N GLY A 524 9.88 6.70 4.87
CA GLY A 524 11.19 7.22 4.47
C GLY A 524 12.09 6.21 3.76
N GLU A 525 12.20 4.98 4.29
CA GLU A 525 13.08 3.92 3.75
C GLU A 525 12.72 3.54 2.31
N PRO A 526 11.45 3.25 1.97
CA PRO A 526 11.09 3.01 0.58
C PRO A 526 11.22 4.25 -0.31
N GLY A 527 11.20 5.46 0.29
CA GLY A 527 11.52 6.70 -0.42
C GLY A 527 12.91 6.68 -1.07
N THR A 528 13.89 5.96 -0.50
CA THR A 528 15.21 5.76 -1.11
C THR A 528 15.06 4.92 -2.38
N GLN A 529 14.26 3.86 -2.33
CA GLN A 529 14.00 3.00 -3.48
C GLN A 529 13.31 3.75 -4.62
N LEU A 530 12.38 4.66 -4.31
CA LEU A 530 11.75 5.53 -5.31
C LEU A 530 12.78 6.38 -6.07
N THR A 531 13.82 6.83 -5.37
CA THR A 531 14.91 7.59 -5.99
C THR A 531 15.89 6.70 -6.76
N MET A 532 16.16 5.50 -6.25
CA MET A 532 17.13 4.55 -6.82
C MET A 532 16.60 3.73 -8.00
N ARG A 533 15.28 3.48 -8.12
CA ARG A 533 14.70 2.75 -9.27
C ARG A 533 14.87 3.49 -10.61
N THR A 534 15.24 4.76 -10.58
CA THR A 534 15.73 5.51 -11.75
C THR A 534 16.98 4.87 -12.37
N PHE A 535 17.70 3.98 -11.69
CA PHE A 535 18.83 3.25 -12.25
C PHE A 535 18.43 2.22 -13.32
N HIS A 536 17.30 1.52 -13.12
CA HIS A 536 16.85 0.46 -14.04
C HIS A 536 16.03 0.99 -15.22
N THR A 537 15.37 2.13 -15.04
CA THR A 537 14.60 2.85 -16.09
C THR A 537 15.37 4.02 -16.70
N GLY A 538 16.49 4.41 -16.09
CA GLY A 538 17.33 5.54 -16.48
C GLY A 538 17.90 5.36 -17.87
N GLY A 539 17.22 5.98 -18.84
CA GLY A 539 17.62 5.94 -20.24
C GLY A 539 16.56 5.38 -21.17
N VAL A 540 15.48 4.75 -20.73
CA VAL A 540 14.40 4.31 -21.64
C VAL A 540 13.32 5.40 -21.70
N ALA A 541 12.89 5.75 -22.91
CA ALA A 541 11.84 6.73 -23.16
C ALA A 541 10.48 6.30 -22.55
N GLY A 542 9.68 7.26 -22.08
CA GLY A 542 8.26 7.05 -21.72
C GLY A 542 7.91 6.93 -20.23
N ALA A 543 8.89 6.89 -19.31
CA ALA A 543 8.61 6.96 -17.88
C ALA A 543 8.76 8.41 -17.38
N ASP A 544 7.65 9.13 -17.19
CA ASP A 544 7.68 10.47 -16.62
C ASP A 544 8.04 10.40 -15.12
N ILE A 545 9.32 10.69 -14.82
CA ILE A 545 9.96 10.56 -13.49
C ILE A 545 9.44 11.61 -12.49
N THR A 546 8.64 12.58 -12.94
CA THR A 546 8.17 13.70 -12.11
C THR A 546 7.18 13.31 -11.01
N HIS A 547 6.65 12.08 -11.03
CA HIS A 547 5.64 11.58 -10.09
C HIS A 547 6.18 10.80 -8.86
N GLY A 548 7.50 10.67 -8.68
CA GLY A 548 8.10 9.92 -7.55
C GLY A 548 8.20 10.70 -6.23
N LEU A 549 9.38 10.64 -5.58
CA LEU A 549 9.64 11.30 -4.29
C LEU A 549 9.30 12.81 -4.24
N PRO A 550 9.57 13.64 -5.28
CA PRO A 550 9.24 15.06 -5.24
C PRO A 550 7.75 15.34 -5.02
N ARG A 551 6.86 14.48 -5.55
CA ARG A 551 5.41 14.59 -5.34
C ARG A 551 5.04 14.26 -3.90
N VAL A 552 5.66 13.23 -3.31
CA VAL A 552 5.48 12.90 -1.88
C VAL A 552 5.90 14.07 -0.98
N VAL A 553 7.04 14.69 -1.27
CA VAL A 553 7.53 15.88 -0.55
C VAL A 553 6.57 17.07 -0.74
N GLU A 554 6.05 17.29 -1.95
CA GLU A 554 5.08 18.35 -2.23
C GLU A 554 3.79 18.19 -1.39
N LEU A 555 3.28 16.95 -1.30
CA LEU A 555 2.10 16.61 -0.50
C LEU A 555 2.33 16.81 1.00
N PHE A 556 3.42 16.25 1.56
CA PHE A 556 3.71 16.39 2.99
C PHE A 556 4.11 17.82 3.40
N GLU A 557 4.67 18.61 2.49
CA GLU A 557 4.93 20.04 2.75
C GLU A 557 3.70 20.94 2.51
N ALA A 558 2.56 20.36 2.13
CA ALA A 558 1.34 21.08 1.76
C ALA A 558 1.66 22.25 0.80
N ARG A 559 2.47 21.98 -0.24
CA ARG A 559 2.84 22.98 -1.25
C ARG A 559 1.78 23.05 -2.34
N LYS A 560 1.62 24.24 -2.93
CA LYS A 560 0.74 24.41 -4.09
C LYS A 560 1.33 23.65 -5.28
N PRO A 561 0.56 22.74 -5.92
CA PRO A 561 1.03 22.01 -7.09
C PRO A 561 1.23 22.95 -8.28
N LYS A 562 2.13 22.59 -9.20
CA LYS A 562 2.37 23.37 -10.42
C LYS A 562 1.15 23.37 -11.35
N ALA A 563 0.50 22.23 -11.50
CA ALA A 563 -0.75 22.07 -12.23
C ALA A 563 -1.92 22.03 -11.23
N LEU A 564 -2.31 23.21 -10.75
CA LEU A 564 -3.39 23.37 -9.77
C LEU A 564 -4.75 23.12 -10.43
N ALA A 565 -5.50 22.16 -9.90
CA ALA A 565 -6.90 21.97 -10.24
C ALA A 565 -7.79 22.90 -9.40
N HIS A 566 -8.86 23.41 -10.01
CA HIS A 566 -9.90 24.13 -9.28
C HIS A 566 -10.82 23.13 -8.56
N VAL A 567 -11.08 23.39 -7.29
CA VAL A 567 -11.94 22.58 -6.42
C VAL A 567 -13.22 23.37 -6.12
N ALA A 568 -14.37 22.70 -6.18
CA ALA A 568 -15.64 23.29 -5.78
C ALA A 568 -15.64 23.58 -4.27
N LYS A 569 -15.77 24.85 -3.89
CA LYS A 569 -15.82 25.28 -2.48
C LYS A 569 -17.16 25.04 -1.80
N VAL A 570 -18.24 24.94 -2.58
CA VAL A 570 -19.61 24.75 -2.09
C VAL A 570 -20.30 23.69 -2.95
N ASP A 571 -21.33 23.06 -2.40
CA ASP A 571 -22.24 22.24 -3.19
C ASP A 571 -23.07 23.15 -4.09
N GLY A 572 -23.26 22.76 -5.36
CA GLY A 572 -24.05 23.59 -6.25
C GLY A 572 -24.03 23.17 -7.71
N TRP A 573 -24.74 23.95 -8.50
CA TRP A 573 -24.89 23.75 -9.93
C TRP A 573 -23.81 24.50 -10.70
N VAL A 574 -23.15 23.84 -11.65
CA VAL A 574 -22.11 24.44 -12.49
C VAL A 574 -22.73 25.22 -13.63
N ARG A 575 -22.26 26.46 -13.85
CA ARG A 575 -22.51 27.30 -15.03
C ARG A 575 -21.17 27.60 -15.70
N ILE A 576 -21.04 27.30 -16.98
CA ILE A 576 -19.81 27.56 -17.75
C ILE A 576 -20.08 28.71 -18.73
N GLU A 577 -19.30 29.78 -18.60
CA GLU A 577 -19.35 30.96 -19.47
C GLU A 577 -17.98 31.20 -20.11
N ASP A 578 -17.93 31.83 -21.28
CA ASP A 578 -16.67 32.27 -21.88
C ASP A 578 -16.12 33.49 -21.13
N ASP A 579 -14.81 33.51 -20.86
CA ASP A 579 -14.14 34.66 -20.22
C ASP A 579 -14.01 35.79 -21.24
N GLU A 580 -14.90 36.80 -21.17
CA GLU A 580 -14.86 37.99 -22.03
C GLU A 580 -13.55 38.78 -21.91
N ALA A 581 -12.86 38.71 -20.75
CA ALA A 581 -11.61 39.42 -20.51
C ALA A 581 -10.38 38.67 -21.07
N ARG A 582 -10.48 37.35 -21.26
CA ARG A 582 -9.41 36.51 -21.83
C ARG A 582 -9.94 35.62 -22.94
N PRO A 583 -9.74 36.00 -24.21
CA PRO A 583 -10.24 35.24 -25.36
C PRO A 583 -9.81 33.75 -25.32
N GLY A 584 -10.79 32.88 -25.09
CA GLY A 584 -10.65 31.42 -25.01
C GLY A 584 -10.39 30.85 -23.61
N GLY A 585 -10.49 31.66 -22.55
CA GLY A 585 -10.67 31.15 -21.18
C GLY A 585 -12.15 30.90 -20.88
N ALA A 586 -12.43 30.14 -19.83
CA ALA A 586 -13.79 29.89 -19.35
C ALA A 586 -13.92 30.31 -17.88
N VAL A 587 -15.10 30.79 -17.50
CA VAL A 587 -15.49 31.05 -16.12
C VAL A 587 -16.48 29.98 -15.70
N LEU A 588 -16.07 29.13 -14.77
CA LEU A 588 -16.96 28.17 -14.12
C LEU A 588 -17.56 28.83 -12.88
N THR A 589 -18.88 28.94 -12.82
CA THR A 589 -19.60 29.48 -11.67
C THR A 589 -20.39 28.37 -10.99
N VAL A 590 -20.08 28.09 -9.73
CA VAL A 590 -20.86 27.16 -8.90
C VAL A 590 -21.91 27.98 -8.15
N ILE A 591 -23.17 27.64 -8.37
CA ILE A 591 -24.32 28.37 -7.83
C ILE A 591 -24.86 27.60 -6.62
N GLU A 592 -24.75 28.19 -5.42
CA GLU A 592 -25.26 27.61 -4.17
C GLU A 592 -26.80 27.71 -4.11
N PRO A 593 -27.52 26.65 -3.70
CA PRO A 593 -28.97 26.73 -3.48
C PRO A 593 -29.29 27.60 -2.25
N GLU A 594 -30.17 28.60 -2.40
CA GLU A 594 -30.60 29.45 -1.28
C GLU A 594 -31.77 28.82 -0.51
N TYR A 595 -31.67 28.80 0.83
CA TYR A 595 -32.73 28.37 1.74
C TYR A 595 -33.38 29.58 2.43
N ILE A 596 -34.71 29.63 2.46
CA ILE A 596 -35.48 30.70 3.13
C ILE A 596 -36.24 30.08 4.32
N PRO A 597 -35.95 30.46 5.58
CA PRO A 597 -36.74 30.05 6.73
C PRO A 597 -38.14 30.71 6.74
N VAL A 598 -39.14 30.00 7.25
CA VAL A 598 -40.58 30.35 7.12
C VAL A 598 -41.03 31.46 8.08
N GLU A 599 -40.21 31.89 9.05
CA GLU A 599 -40.69 32.81 10.11
C GLU A 599 -40.69 34.31 9.75
N ASP A 600 -40.06 34.73 8.65
CA ASP A 600 -39.94 36.16 8.28
C ASP A 600 -40.71 36.54 7.00
N ALA A 601 -41.90 35.98 6.79
CA ALA A 601 -42.79 36.40 5.70
C ALA A 601 -43.47 37.78 5.93
N GLY A 602 -43.13 38.50 7.01
CA GLY A 602 -43.80 39.74 7.42
C GLY A 602 -42.97 41.03 7.39
N THR A 603 -41.64 40.95 7.35
CA THR A 603 -40.77 42.14 7.29
C THR A 603 -40.01 42.14 5.99
N GLY A 604 -40.08 43.25 5.24
CA GLY A 604 -39.47 43.43 3.92
C GLY A 604 -37.94 43.33 3.93
N ALA A 605 -37.42 42.13 4.16
CA ALA A 605 -36.03 41.79 3.99
C ALA A 605 -35.71 41.82 2.50
N THR A 606 -34.70 42.61 2.18
CA THR A 606 -34.24 42.86 0.82
C THR A 606 -33.65 41.56 0.27
N ARG A 607 -34.08 41.16 -0.94
CA ARG A 607 -33.58 40.01 -1.71
C ARG A 607 -32.06 39.86 -1.54
N GLN A 608 -31.61 38.88 -0.76
CA GLN A 608 -30.19 38.61 -0.59
C GLN A 608 -29.72 37.76 -1.79
N ALA A 609 -28.52 38.05 -2.28
CA ALA A 609 -28.00 37.53 -3.54
C ALA A 609 -27.70 36.03 -3.44
N VAL A 610 -27.99 35.29 -4.51
CA VAL A 610 -27.46 33.93 -4.74
C VAL A 610 -25.95 33.96 -4.53
N ASN A 611 -25.42 33.12 -3.63
CA ASN A 611 -23.97 32.98 -3.49
C ASN A 611 -23.43 32.24 -4.73
N GLU A 612 -22.84 32.99 -5.65
CA GLU A 612 -22.17 32.47 -6.83
C GLU A 612 -20.65 32.43 -6.58
N HIS A 613 -20.04 31.25 -6.76
CA HIS A 613 -18.60 31.07 -6.66
C HIS A 613 -18.00 30.88 -8.05
N ALA A 614 -17.38 31.93 -8.58
CA ALA A 614 -16.74 31.93 -9.90
C ALA A 614 -15.25 31.51 -9.85
N TYR A 615 -14.86 30.61 -10.75
CA TYR A 615 -13.51 30.10 -10.97
C TYR A 615 -13.06 30.42 -12.39
N GLN A 616 -11.95 31.12 -12.52
CA GLN A 616 -11.39 31.47 -13.82
C GLN A 616 -10.43 30.39 -14.29
N VAL A 617 -10.71 29.79 -15.45
CA VAL A 617 -9.96 28.68 -16.01
C VAL A 617 -9.23 29.08 -17.28
N ALA A 618 -7.94 28.72 -17.35
CA ALA A 618 -7.10 29.02 -18.49
C ALA A 618 -7.41 28.11 -19.69
N LYS A 619 -7.27 28.66 -20.91
CA LYS A 619 -7.59 28.03 -22.21
C LYS A 619 -7.08 26.60 -22.45
N LYS A 620 -5.95 26.22 -21.86
CA LYS A 620 -5.32 24.90 -22.05
C LYS A 620 -5.77 23.86 -21.02
N THR A 621 -6.55 24.27 -20.01
CA THR A 621 -6.96 23.39 -18.92
C THR A 621 -8.24 22.68 -19.32
N HIS A 622 -8.22 21.35 -19.31
CA HIS A 622 -9.42 20.58 -19.59
C HIS A 622 -10.36 20.64 -18.38
N ILE A 623 -11.63 20.98 -18.64
CA ILE A 623 -12.70 21.01 -17.64
C ILE A 623 -13.24 19.58 -17.49
N THR A 624 -13.47 19.12 -16.27
CA THR A 624 -13.95 17.74 -16.00
C THR A 624 -15.45 17.63 -15.81
N VAL A 625 -16.14 18.77 -15.71
CA VAL A 625 -17.58 18.89 -15.46
C VAL A 625 -18.27 19.56 -16.62
N ASP A 626 -19.51 19.18 -16.89
CA ASP A 626 -20.33 19.77 -17.95
C ASP A 626 -21.19 20.93 -17.44
N ASN A 627 -21.60 21.81 -18.36
CA ASN A 627 -22.51 22.90 -18.03
C ASN A 627 -23.88 22.34 -17.67
N GLY A 628 -24.36 22.60 -16.45
CA GLY A 628 -25.57 21.95 -15.97
C GLY A 628 -25.33 20.94 -14.85
N ASP A 629 -24.10 20.49 -14.62
CA ASP A 629 -23.81 19.44 -13.63
C ASP A 629 -23.96 19.91 -12.18
N TRP A 630 -24.34 18.98 -11.31
CA TRP A 630 -24.27 19.16 -9.86
C TRP A 630 -22.90 18.72 -9.35
N VAL A 631 -22.23 19.60 -8.62
CA VAL A 631 -20.93 19.31 -8.00
C VAL A 631 -21.04 19.37 -6.48
N THR A 632 -20.27 18.51 -5.83
CA THR A 632 -20.14 18.50 -4.37
C THR A 632 -18.91 19.29 -3.92
N ALA A 633 -18.98 19.89 -2.73
CA ALA A 633 -17.88 20.59 -2.12
C ALA A 633 -16.69 19.64 -1.91
N GLY A 634 -15.54 20.04 -2.44
CA GLY A 634 -14.32 19.24 -2.51
C GLY A 634 -14.10 18.53 -3.86
N GLN A 635 -15.07 18.57 -4.79
CA GLN A 635 -14.94 17.95 -6.11
C GLN A 635 -14.04 18.76 -7.05
N LEU A 636 -13.26 18.07 -7.89
CA LEU A 636 -12.42 18.70 -8.92
C LEU A 636 -13.26 19.17 -10.11
N LEU A 637 -13.08 20.42 -10.50
CA LEU A 637 -13.74 21.06 -11.65
C LEU A 637 -12.87 21.01 -12.93
N THR A 638 -11.56 20.86 -12.76
CA THR A 638 -10.59 20.84 -13.86
C THR A 638 -9.56 19.73 -13.67
N ILE A 639 -8.95 19.26 -14.76
CA ILE A 639 -7.83 18.30 -14.68
C ILE A 639 -6.63 18.96 -13.99
N GLY A 640 -6.04 18.25 -13.04
CA GLY A 640 -4.84 18.68 -12.32
C GLY A 640 -4.76 18.08 -10.92
N SER A 641 -3.81 18.56 -10.13
CA SER A 641 -3.67 18.19 -8.72
C SER A 641 -4.42 19.17 -7.83
N ALA A 642 -5.24 18.65 -6.92
CA ALA A 642 -5.91 19.47 -5.92
C ALA A 642 -4.90 20.02 -4.90
N PHE A 643 -5.13 21.23 -4.42
CA PHE A 643 -4.40 21.75 -3.27
C PHE A 643 -5.13 21.33 -1.98
N PRO A 644 -4.47 20.65 -1.03
CA PRO A 644 -5.15 20.14 0.17
C PRO A 644 -5.87 21.21 1.01
N ALA A 645 -5.36 22.44 1.04
CA ALA A 645 -6.03 23.52 1.77
C ALA A 645 -7.35 23.93 1.09
N ASP A 646 -7.42 23.91 -0.24
CA ASP A 646 -8.67 24.25 -0.95
C ASP A 646 -9.76 23.19 -0.70
N ILE A 647 -9.39 21.93 -0.47
CA ILE A 647 -10.31 20.87 -0.05
C ILE A 647 -10.75 21.08 1.40
N LEU A 648 -9.84 21.51 2.28
CA LEU A 648 -10.13 21.78 3.69
C LEU A 648 -11.10 22.95 3.85
N ASP A 649 -10.96 23.96 2.98
CA ASP A 649 -11.81 25.14 2.95
C ASP A 649 -13.19 24.87 2.33
N ALA A 650 -13.36 23.74 1.63
CA ALA A 650 -14.62 23.40 0.97
C ALA A 650 -15.71 23.05 2.00
N ARG A 651 -16.87 23.66 1.83
CA ARG A 651 -18.04 23.53 2.71
C ARG A 651 -19.12 22.75 2.00
N SER A 652 -19.36 21.51 2.43
CA SER A 652 -20.60 20.84 2.07
C SER A 652 -21.75 21.58 2.76
N GLY A 653 -22.63 22.13 1.96
CA GLY A 653 -23.67 23.06 2.35
C GLY A 653 -24.99 22.64 1.75
N VAL A 654 -25.54 21.50 2.18
CA VAL A 654 -27.00 21.29 2.18
C VAL A 654 -27.36 20.38 3.36
N ALA A 655 -27.44 20.95 4.56
CA ALA A 655 -28.24 20.35 5.61
C ALA A 655 -29.71 20.67 5.31
N LEU A 656 -30.41 19.77 4.62
CA LEU A 656 -31.85 19.65 4.84
C LEU A 656 -31.98 19.13 6.28
N GLY A 657 -31.94 20.04 7.27
CA GLY A 657 -31.98 19.70 8.70
C GLY A 657 -33.35 19.18 9.15
N VAL A 658 -33.97 18.32 8.36
CA VAL A 658 -35.33 17.82 8.49
C VAL A 658 -35.35 16.38 8.01
N LEU A 659 -35.34 15.45 8.97
CA LEU A 659 -35.46 14.01 8.75
C LEU A 659 -36.95 13.66 8.55
N GLY A 660 -37.32 13.08 7.42
CA GLY A 660 -38.72 12.73 7.18
C GLY A 660 -39.02 12.30 5.76
N THR A 661 -40.28 11.96 5.47
CA THR A 661 -40.69 11.50 4.14
C THR A 661 -41.17 12.66 3.29
N LEU A 662 -40.66 12.80 2.07
CA LEU A 662 -41.14 13.80 1.12
C LEU A 662 -42.57 13.46 0.69
N THR A 663 -43.55 14.21 1.19
CA THR A 663 -44.98 13.95 0.97
C THR A 663 -45.57 14.76 -0.19
N SER A 664 -44.98 15.91 -0.51
CA SER A 664 -45.32 16.63 -1.74
C SER A 664 -44.16 17.50 -2.20
N PHE A 665 -43.94 17.56 -3.52
CA PHE A 665 -43.02 18.48 -4.16
C PHE A 665 -43.76 19.19 -5.29
N THR A 666 -44.19 20.43 -5.06
CA THR A 666 -45.06 21.16 -6.00
C THR A 666 -44.50 22.51 -6.38
N GLU A 667 -44.54 22.83 -7.68
CA GLU A 667 -44.13 24.14 -8.17
C GLU A 667 -45.13 25.22 -7.75
N GLU A 668 -44.64 26.30 -7.14
CA GLU A 668 -45.43 27.45 -6.72
C GLU A 668 -45.60 28.44 -7.86
N LYS A 669 -46.82 28.95 -8.04
CA LYS A 669 -47.14 29.99 -9.02
C LYS A 669 -46.68 31.36 -8.51
N GLY A 670 -45.38 31.64 -8.59
CA GLY A 670 -44.80 32.91 -8.13
C GLY A 670 -43.46 33.33 -8.74
N GLY A 671 -42.82 32.48 -9.54
CA GLY A 671 -41.53 32.79 -10.18
C GLY A 671 -41.68 33.74 -11.37
N GLY A 672 -40.82 34.77 -11.44
CA GLY A 672 -40.69 35.57 -12.67
C GLY A 672 -40.06 34.75 -13.81
N ASP A 673 -39.94 35.33 -15.01
CA ASP A 673 -39.42 34.69 -16.25
C ASP A 673 -38.02 34.02 -16.13
N ARG A 674 -37.33 34.15 -15.00
CA ARG A 674 -35.98 33.64 -14.74
C ARG A 674 -35.88 32.63 -13.59
N GLU A 675 -36.94 32.40 -12.82
CA GLU A 675 -36.90 31.59 -11.59
C GLU A 675 -38.16 30.72 -11.44
N ARG A 676 -38.02 29.51 -10.89
CA ARG A 676 -39.11 28.59 -10.52
C ARG A 676 -39.04 28.31 -9.02
N TRP A 677 -40.19 28.28 -8.36
CA TRP A 677 -40.32 28.08 -6.91
C TRP A 677 -40.94 26.72 -6.65
N PHE A 678 -40.45 25.98 -5.66
CA PHE A 678 -40.96 24.65 -5.29
C PHE A 678 -41.22 24.57 -3.80
N ALA A 679 -42.41 24.10 -3.42
CA ALA A 679 -42.72 23.74 -2.04
C ALA A 679 -42.51 22.23 -1.87
N ALA A 680 -41.55 21.84 -1.04
CA ALA A 680 -41.28 20.49 -0.58
C ALA A 680 -41.88 20.32 0.83
N VAL A 681 -42.88 19.45 0.99
CA VAL A 681 -43.45 19.11 2.29
C VAL A 681 -42.81 17.82 2.76
N VAL A 682 -42.02 17.89 3.82
CA VAL A 682 -41.34 16.75 4.45
C VAL A 682 -42.07 16.43 5.75
N ASN A 683 -42.58 15.21 5.88
CA ASN A 683 -43.30 14.79 7.07
C ASN A 683 -42.29 14.22 8.08
N THR A 684 -42.09 14.95 9.18
CA THR A 684 -41.17 14.55 10.26
C THR A 684 -41.94 13.95 11.44
N GLU A 685 -41.24 13.36 12.40
CA GLU A 685 -41.85 12.91 13.66
C GLU A 685 -42.50 14.06 14.46
N ALA A 686 -42.04 15.30 14.27
CA ALA A 686 -42.59 16.50 14.89
C ALA A 686 -43.74 17.14 14.08
N GLY A 687 -44.10 16.58 12.91
CA GLY A 687 -45.15 17.07 12.01
C GLY A 687 -44.65 17.47 10.61
N PRO A 688 -45.55 17.89 9.70
CA PRO A 688 -45.18 18.27 8.33
C PRO A 688 -44.48 19.62 8.29
N VAL A 689 -43.25 19.63 7.76
CA VAL A 689 -42.44 20.82 7.55
C VAL A 689 -42.44 21.16 6.06
N THR A 690 -43.00 22.32 5.71
CA THR A 690 -42.95 22.84 4.34
C THR A 690 -41.69 23.67 4.14
N ARG A 691 -40.94 23.37 3.08
CA ARG A 691 -39.71 24.06 2.68
C ARG A 691 -39.84 24.58 1.26
N HIS A 692 -39.47 25.83 1.05
CA HIS A 692 -39.48 26.45 -0.28
C HIS A 692 -38.06 26.41 -0.89
N LEU A 693 -37.94 25.83 -2.09
CA LEU A 693 -36.72 25.79 -2.90
C LEU A 693 -36.86 26.76 -4.08
N ARG A 694 -35.83 27.57 -4.30
CA ARG A 694 -35.73 28.47 -5.47
C ARG A 694 -34.76 27.89 -6.49
N LEU A 695 -35.22 27.66 -7.72
CA LEU A 695 -34.41 27.15 -8.83
C LEU A 695 -34.42 28.13 -10.03
N PRO A 696 -33.31 28.23 -10.80
CA PRO A 696 -33.33 28.93 -12.08
C PRO A 696 -34.28 28.27 -13.10
N ALA A 697 -34.95 29.06 -13.95
CA ALA A 697 -36.01 28.57 -14.85
C ALA A 697 -35.53 27.64 -15.98
N ASP A 698 -34.23 27.67 -16.28
CA ASP A 698 -33.55 26.99 -17.38
C ASP A 698 -32.95 25.61 -17.02
N ARG A 699 -33.14 25.15 -15.77
CA ARG A 699 -32.52 23.93 -15.25
C ARG A 699 -33.51 22.75 -15.14
N PRO A 700 -33.06 21.50 -15.36
CA PRO A 700 -33.88 20.32 -15.11
C PRO A 700 -34.23 20.18 -13.63
N LEU A 701 -35.44 19.71 -13.35
CA LEU A 701 -35.87 19.37 -11.99
C LEU A 701 -35.01 18.22 -11.45
N PRO A 702 -34.54 18.28 -10.19
CA PRO A 702 -34.05 17.07 -9.55
C PRO A 702 -35.18 16.03 -9.54
N GLN A 703 -34.85 14.76 -9.71
CA GLN A 703 -35.83 13.67 -9.66
C GLN A 703 -36.30 13.48 -8.21
N PHE A 704 -37.31 14.25 -7.80
CA PHE A 704 -37.98 14.09 -6.52
C PHE A 704 -39.23 13.23 -6.71
N GLU A 705 -39.23 12.03 -6.14
CA GLU A 705 -40.43 11.19 -6.07
C GLU A 705 -41.12 11.35 -4.71
N VAL A 706 -42.44 11.55 -4.74
CA VAL A 706 -43.25 11.55 -3.52
C VAL A 706 -43.19 10.17 -2.87
N GLY A 707 -42.83 10.12 -1.58
CA GLY A 707 -42.57 8.88 -0.85
C GLY A 707 -41.09 8.61 -0.59
N MET A 708 -40.18 9.43 -1.11
CA MET A 708 -38.76 9.31 -0.83
C MET A 708 -38.44 9.73 0.63
N GLU A 709 -37.64 8.93 1.33
CA GLU A 709 -37.07 9.29 2.63
C GLU A 709 -35.99 10.37 2.45
N VAL A 710 -36.18 11.48 3.15
CA VAL A 710 -35.27 12.63 3.20
C VAL A 710 -34.48 12.50 4.49
N THR A 711 -33.23 12.03 4.39
CA THR A 711 -32.25 12.10 5.47
C THR A 711 -31.58 13.48 5.50
N PRO A 712 -30.94 13.87 6.62
CA PRO A 712 -30.23 15.14 6.71
C PRO A 712 -28.97 15.04 5.84
N GLY A 713 -29.06 15.56 4.62
CA GLY A 713 -28.03 15.39 3.59
C GLY A 713 -28.40 14.27 2.63
N TRP A 714 -28.62 14.59 1.36
CA TRP A 714 -28.95 13.58 0.36
C TRP A 714 -27.67 12.87 -0.11
N ARG A 715 -27.75 11.53 -0.14
CA ARG A 715 -26.73 10.48 0.11
C ARG A 715 -26.52 10.22 1.60
N VAL A 716 -26.71 8.96 1.99
CA VAL A 716 -26.22 8.40 3.25
C VAL A 716 -24.69 8.45 3.20
N MET A 717 -24.13 9.61 3.55
CA MET A 717 -22.88 9.65 4.26
C MET A 717 -23.27 9.41 5.73
N PRO A 718 -22.72 8.38 6.40
CA PRO A 718 -22.93 8.17 7.83
C PRO A 718 -22.77 9.49 8.59
N GLU A 719 -23.59 9.71 9.62
CA GLU A 719 -23.53 10.91 10.49
C GLU A 719 -22.12 11.21 11.05
N ALA A 720 -21.18 10.26 10.93
CA ALA A 720 -19.75 10.42 11.19
C ALA A 720 -19.05 11.52 10.35
N GLU A 721 -19.47 11.80 9.11
CA GLU A 721 -18.77 12.78 8.24
C GLU A 721 -19.18 14.24 8.46
N THR A 722 -20.32 14.49 9.12
CA THR A 722 -20.83 15.86 9.34
C THR A 722 -20.17 16.57 10.53
N ARG A 723 -19.42 15.86 11.39
CA ARG A 723 -18.83 16.42 12.61
C ARG A 723 -17.43 17.04 12.44
N ASP A 724 -16.62 16.61 11.46
CA ASP A 724 -15.25 17.12 11.27
C ASP A 724 -14.93 17.47 9.81
N ARG A 725 -14.84 18.78 9.52
CA ARG A 725 -14.50 19.36 8.20
C ARG A 725 -13.20 18.81 7.61
N SER A 726 -12.28 18.29 8.43
CA SER A 726 -10.96 17.86 7.96
C SER A 726 -10.90 16.47 7.33
N THR A 727 -11.94 15.64 7.47
CA THR A 727 -11.93 14.22 7.02
C THR A 727 -11.65 14.07 5.53
N LYS A 728 -12.31 14.87 4.67
CA LYS A 728 -12.12 14.82 3.20
C LYS A 728 -10.66 15.11 2.80
N THR A 729 -10.04 16.11 3.43
CA THR A 729 -8.63 16.47 3.20
C THR A 729 -7.67 15.41 3.69
N GLU A 730 -7.94 14.83 4.86
CA GLU A 730 -7.14 13.75 5.45
C GLU A 730 -7.12 12.52 4.53
N VAL A 731 -8.31 12.06 4.10
CA VAL A 731 -8.47 10.92 3.19
C VAL A 731 -7.83 11.20 1.83
N TYR A 732 -7.97 12.42 1.30
CA TYR A 732 -7.31 12.85 0.07
C TYR A 732 -5.78 12.70 0.16
N LEU A 733 -5.17 13.21 1.23
CA LEU A 733 -3.72 13.14 1.43
C LEU A 733 -3.24 11.69 1.53
N VAL A 734 -3.93 10.85 2.31
CA VAL A 734 -3.58 9.43 2.44
C VAL A 734 -3.65 8.74 1.08
N ARG A 735 -4.74 8.94 0.33
CA ARG A 735 -4.93 8.33 -0.99
C ARG A 735 -3.87 8.78 -2.00
N GLU A 736 -3.58 10.07 -2.09
CA GLU A 736 -2.61 10.59 -3.05
C GLU A 736 -1.19 10.12 -2.76
N VAL A 737 -0.77 10.13 -1.50
CA VAL A 737 0.56 9.61 -1.12
C VAL A 737 0.63 8.12 -1.43
N GLN A 738 -0.40 7.36 -1.08
CA GLN A 738 -0.46 5.92 -1.36
C GLN A 738 -0.39 5.61 -2.86
N ASN A 739 -1.09 6.40 -3.69
CA ASN A 739 -1.06 6.25 -5.15
C ASN A 739 0.36 6.42 -5.71
N VAL A 740 1.14 7.37 -5.18
CA VAL A 740 2.54 7.55 -5.58
C VAL A 740 3.38 6.31 -5.24
N TYR A 741 3.30 5.80 -4.01
CA TYR A 741 4.05 4.59 -3.63
C TYR A 741 3.62 3.34 -4.41
N ARG A 742 2.31 3.14 -4.61
CA ARG A 742 1.78 2.00 -5.38
C ARG A 742 2.11 2.05 -6.86
N SER A 743 2.08 3.23 -7.48
CA SER A 743 2.50 3.40 -8.89
C SER A 743 3.96 2.94 -9.11
N GLN A 744 4.74 2.95 -8.03
CA GLN A 744 6.13 2.53 -8.00
C GLN A 744 6.29 1.12 -7.42
N GLY A 745 5.21 0.37 -7.21
CA GLY A 745 5.23 -1.01 -6.70
C GLY A 745 5.86 -1.11 -5.31
N VAL A 746 5.57 -0.14 -4.43
CA VAL A 746 5.90 -0.16 -3.01
C VAL A 746 4.61 -0.17 -2.21
N ASP A 747 4.46 -1.17 -1.35
CA ASP A 747 3.32 -1.30 -0.46
C ASP A 747 3.65 -0.70 0.91
N ILE A 748 2.80 0.21 1.40
CA ILE A 748 2.87 0.81 2.74
C ILE A 748 1.48 0.76 3.34
N ASN A 749 1.36 0.51 4.64
CA ASN A 749 0.08 0.55 5.33
C ASN A 749 -0.40 2.00 5.52
N ASP A 750 -1.69 2.25 5.22
CA ASP A 750 -2.34 3.56 5.30
C ASP A 750 -2.16 4.23 6.69
N LYS A 751 -2.10 3.43 7.77
CA LYS A 751 -1.90 3.91 9.16
C LYS A 751 -0.65 4.78 9.35
N HIS A 752 0.42 4.48 8.62
CA HIS A 752 1.67 5.25 8.73
C HIS A 752 1.49 6.65 8.16
N ILE A 753 0.79 6.77 7.03
CA ILE A 753 0.49 8.06 6.40
C ILE A 753 -0.52 8.83 7.26
N GLU A 754 -1.52 8.15 7.82
CA GLU A 754 -2.51 8.73 8.73
C GLU A 754 -1.87 9.39 9.96
N ILE A 755 -0.82 8.79 10.54
CA ILE A 755 -0.06 9.42 11.65
C ILE A 755 0.56 10.75 11.22
N ILE A 756 1.18 10.81 10.04
CA ILE A 756 1.83 12.03 9.55
C ILE A 756 0.78 13.08 9.23
N VAL A 757 -0.30 12.70 8.56
CA VAL A 757 -1.41 13.60 8.20
C VAL A 757 -2.10 14.16 9.46
N ARG A 758 -2.28 13.34 10.51
CA ARG A 758 -2.77 13.80 11.82
C ARG A 758 -1.90 14.94 12.38
N GLN A 759 -0.57 14.85 12.24
CA GLN A 759 0.32 15.92 12.69
C GLN A 759 0.24 17.18 11.81
N MET A 760 0.00 17.03 10.50
CA MET A 760 -0.19 18.16 9.60
C MET A 760 -1.46 18.98 9.92
N LEU A 761 -2.50 18.33 10.43
CA LEU A 761 -3.81 18.92 10.76
C LEU A 761 -4.07 19.06 12.28
N ARG A 762 -3.02 18.99 13.09
CA ARG A 762 -3.11 19.09 14.56
C ARG A 762 -3.54 20.48 15.06
N LYS A 763 -3.27 21.53 14.28
CA LYS A 763 -3.49 22.93 14.69
C LYS A 763 -4.81 23.47 14.13
N VAL A 764 -5.45 24.32 14.93
CA VAL A 764 -6.66 25.09 14.56
C VAL A 764 -6.44 26.56 14.87
N ARG A 765 -7.13 27.42 14.14
CA ARG A 765 -7.22 28.85 14.42
C ARG A 765 -8.57 29.14 15.06
N ILE A 766 -8.56 29.81 16.21
CA ILE A 766 -9.81 30.21 16.87
C ILE A 766 -10.46 31.34 16.08
N GLU A 767 -11.73 31.20 15.73
CA GLU A 767 -12.54 32.26 15.11
C GLU A 767 -13.18 33.11 16.19
N ASP A 768 -14.00 32.48 17.04
CA ASP A 768 -14.66 33.09 18.19
C ASP A 768 -14.34 32.30 19.46
N ASN A 769 -13.92 33.00 20.50
CA ASN A 769 -13.53 32.40 21.76
C ASN A 769 -14.71 32.08 22.68
N ARG A 770 -15.87 32.72 22.49
CA ARG A 770 -17.09 32.52 23.29
C ARG A 770 -16.78 32.44 24.80
N ASN A 771 -17.12 31.33 25.47
CA ASN A 771 -16.89 31.15 26.92
C ASN A 771 -15.55 30.49 27.25
N THR A 772 -14.64 30.36 26.28
CA THR A 772 -13.29 29.82 26.51
C THR A 772 -12.25 30.92 26.76
N SER A 773 -11.09 30.54 27.31
CA SER A 773 -9.99 31.47 27.59
C SER A 773 -9.12 31.82 26.37
N PHE A 774 -9.49 31.39 25.16
CA PHE A 774 -8.69 31.62 23.96
C PHE A 774 -8.86 33.04 23.41
N LEU A 775 -7.94 33.45 22.54
CA LEU A 775 -8.04 34.70 21.78
C LEU A 775 -8.43 34.42 20.33
N PRO A 776 -9.31 35.24 19.71
CA PRO A 776 -9.56 35.18 18.28
C PRO A 776 -8.27 35.27 17.46
N GLY A 777 -8.11 34.38 16.48
CA GLY A 777 -6.91 34.24 15.66
C GLY A 777 -5.76 33.43 16.28
N GLN A 778 -5.86 33.03 17.55
CA GLN A 778 -4.84 32.21 18.22
C GLN A 778 -4.75 30.82 17.59
N LEU A 779 -3.52 30.32 17.42
CA LEU A 779 -3.26 28.95 16.99
C LEU A 779 -3.18 28.01 18.20
N VAL A 780 -4.03 27.00 18.22
CA VAL A 780 -4.17 26.05 19.32
C VAL A 780 -4.12 24.62 18.78
N ASP A 781 -3.71 23.66 19.61
CA ASP A 781 -3.80 22.23 19.31
C ASP A 781 -5.24 21.72 19.44
N LYS A 782 -5.70 20.88 18.49
CA LYS A 782 -7.04 20.26 18.51
C LYS A 782 -7.38 19.63 19.87
N PRO A 783 -6.54 18.77 20.51
CA PRO A 783 -6.88 18.18 21.81
C PRO A 783 -7.04 19.20 22.94
N VAL A 784 -6.25 20.28 22.93
CA VAL A 784 -6.34 21.35 23.93
C VAL A 784 -7.65 22.12 23.76
N LEU A 785 -8.03 22.41 22.52
CA LEU A 785 -9.31 23.02 22.19
C LEU A 785 -10.48 22.14 22.63
N TYR A 786 -10.46 20.84 22.30
CA TYR A 786 -11.54 19.92 22.67
C TYR A 786 -11.74 19.83 24.18
N ARG A 787 -10.66 19.80 24.97
CA ARG A 787 -10.76 19.85 26.44
C ARG A 787 -11.35 21.17 26.94
N ALA A 788 -10.92 22.30 26.38
CA ALA A 788 -11.44 23.61 26.75
C ALA A 788 -12.93 23.76 26.39
N ASN A 789 -13.34 23.31 25.21
CA ASN A 789 -14.74 23.31 24.78
C ASN A 789 -15.59 22.36 25.63
N ALA A 790 -15.11 21.14 25.89
CA ALA A 790 -15.82 20.19 26.75
C ALA A 790 -15.96 20.68 28.20
N ARG A 791 -15.01 21.50 28.68
CA ARG A 791 -15.10 22.17 29.97
C ARG A 791 -16.12 23.31 29.94
N ALA A 792 -16.08 24.18 28.93
CA ALA A 792 -17.03 25.28 28.77
C ALA A 792 -18.47 24.77 28.65
N ARG A 793 -18.70 23.69 27.88
CA ARG A 793 -20.01 23.01 27.78
C ARG A 793 -20.48 22.49 29.14
N ARG A 794 -19.60 21.83 29.91
CA ARG A 794 -19.93 21.31 31.25
C ARG A 794 -20.25 22.41 32.25
N GLU A 795 -19.46 23.48 32.28
CA GLU A 795 -19.70 24.63 33.15
C GLU A 795 -21.04 25.29 32.80
N ARG A 796 -21.32 25.50 31.50
CA ARG A 796 -22.60 26.05 31.03
C ARG A 796 -23.79 25.15 31.36
N PHE A 797 -23.65 23.84 31.18
CA PHE A 797 -24.68 22.86 31.54
C PHE A 797 -25.03 22.95 33.03
N GLN A 798 -24.01 23.01 33.91
CA GLN A 798 -24.25 23.13 35.36
C GLN A 798 -24.92 24.44 35.74
N GLU A 799 -24.61 25.55 35.07
CA GLU A 799 -25.29 26.83 35.27
C GLU A 799 -26.78 26.73 34.89
N LEU A 800 -27.08 26.16 33.73
CA LEU A 800 -28.43 26.03 33.21
C LEU A 800 -29.29 25.04 34.02
N VAL A 801 -28.71 23.93 34.48
CA VAL A 801 -29.41 23.00 35.38
C VAL A 801 -29.79 23.67 36.69
N LYS A 802 -28.87 24.46 37.28
CA LYS A 802 -29.18 25.24 38.50
C LYS A 802 -30.27 26.28 38.26
N ALA A 803 -30.25 26.97 37.11
CA ALA A 803 -31.29 27.92 36.73
C ALA A 803 -32.66 27.23 36.55
N ARG A 804 -32.68 26.00 35.99
CA ARG A 804 -33.88 25.18 35.86
C ARG A 804 -34.43 24.73 37.21
N GLU A 805 -33.58 24.27 38.12
CA GLU A 805 -33.97 23.89 39.49
C GLU A 805 -34.48 25.09 40.32
N ALA A 806 -33.95 26.29 40.07
CA ALA A 806 -34.40 27.54 40.70
C ALA A 806 -35.70 28.11 40.10
N GLY A 807 -36.22 27.53 39.01
CA GLY A 807 -37.40 28.03 38.29
C GLY A 807 -37.14 29.31 37.48
N GLU A 808 -35.86 29.66 37.24
CA GLU A 808 -35.43 30.85 36.50
C GLU A 808 -35.26 30.59 35.00
N TRP A 809 -35.25 29.32 34.57
CA TRP A 809 -35.20 28.93 33.16
C TRP A 809 -36.59 28.72 32.56
N THR A 810 -36.90 29.43 31.48
CA THR A 810 -38.18 29.34 30.75
C THR A 810 -38.07 28.73 29.35
N GLY A 811 -36.87 28.28 28.95
CA GLY A 811 -36.60 27.71 27.63
C GLY A 811 -36.98 26.24 27.51
N THR A 812 -37.10 25.74 26.27
CA THR A 812 -37.32 24.32 25.98
C THR A 812 -36.04 23.50 26.17
N ASP A 813 -36.12 22.16 26.15
CA ASP A 813 -34.93 21.30 26.20
C ASP A 813 -34.01 21.52 24.97
N VAL A 814 -34.58 21.91 23.81
CA VAL A 814 -33.82 22.25 22.59
C VAL A 814 -33.06 23.58 22.76
N ASP A 815 -33.67 24.57 23.44
CA ASP A 815 -32.98 25.83 23.75
C ASP A 815 -31.82 25.60 24.74
N LEU A 816 -31.97 24.62 25.64
CA LEU A 816 -30.95 24.21 26.60
C LEU A 816 -29.72 23.66 25.88
N GLU A 817 -29.91 22.72 24.94
CA GLU A 817 -28.83 22.15 24.12
C GLU A 817 -28.13 23.21 23.26
N ARG A 818 -28.91 24.12 22.64
CA ARG A 818 -28.35 25.21 21.84
C ARG A 818 -27.46 26.12 22.68
N GLU A 819 -27.88 26.52 23.89
CA GLU A 819 -27.06 27.38 24.76
C GLU A 819 -25.79 26.68 25.26
N ILE A 820 -25.82 25.36 25.46
CA ILE A 820 -24.63 24.58 25.84
C ILE A 820 -23.64 24.54 24.69
N ASP A 821 -24.11 24.28 23.47
CA ASP A 821 -23.27 24.25 22.28
C ASP A 821 -22.78 25.63 21.87
N GLU A 822 -23.53 26.67 22.17
CA GLU A 822 -23.11 28.04 21.95
C GLU A 822 -22.02 28.51 22.92
N ALA A 823 -21.74 27.79 24.00
CA ALA A 823 -20.65 28.13 24.92
C ALA A 823 -19.25 27.78 24.39
N GLN A 824 -19.15 26.91 23.38
CA GLN A 824 -17.87 26.41 22.89
C GLN A 824 -17.19 27.39 21.91
N ALA A 825 -15.86 27.41 21.87
CA ALA A 825 -15.13 28.21 20.88
C ALA A 825 -15.30 27.64 19.47
N THR A 826 -15.51 28.51 18.49
CA THR A 826 -15.52 28.15 17.07
C THR A 826 -14.11 28.27 16.49
N TYR A 827 -13.81 27.46 15.49
CA TYR A 827 -12.47 27.35 14.94
C TYR A 827 -12.45 26.98 13.46
N GLU A 828 -11.34 27.36 12.82
CA GLU A 828 -10.97 27.00 11.47
C GLU A 828 -9.81 25.99 11.53
N PRO A 829 -9.95 24.77 10.98
CA PRO A 829 -8.84 23.83 10.91
C PRO A 829 -7.76 24.35 9.96
N LEU A 830 -6.49 24.11 10.30
CA LEU A 830 -5.36 24.52 9.48
C LEU A 830 -4.49 23.34 9.10
N ILE A 831 -4.11 23.29 7.83
CA ILE A 831 -3.08 22.39 7.34
C ILE A 831 -1.71 23.07 7.39
N LEU A 832 -0.74 22.38 7.98
CA LEU A 832 0.66 22.78 8.00
C LEU A 832 1.51 21.70 7.31
N GLY A 833 2.46 22.11 6.47
CA GLY A 833 3.48 21.19 5.97
C GLY A 833 4.33 20.64 7.12
N ILE A 834 4.88 19.45 6.97
CA ILE A 834 5.63 18.75 8.02
C ILE A 834 6.77 19.58 8.62
N THR A 835 7.47 20.38 7.80
CA THR A 835 8.52 21.28 8.29
C THR A 835 7.95 22.36 9.21
N LYS A 836 6.78 22.93 8.88
CA LYS A 836 6.14 23.97 9.70
C LYS A 836 5.48 23.37 10.94
N ALA A 837 4.94 22.16 10.83
CA ALA A 837 4.36 21.42 11.95
C ALA A 837 5.40 21.05 13.01
N SER A 838 6.60 20.59 12.59
CA SER A 838 7.69 20.28 13.53
C SER A 838 8.22 21.52 14.25
N LEU A 839 8.21 22.70 13.61
CA LEU A 839 8.61 23.95 14.25
C LEU A 839 7.72 24.36 15.42
N ALA A 840 6.46 23.91 15.43
CA ALA A 840 5.45 24.29 16.42
C ALA A 840 5.40 23.31 17.62
N THR A 841 6.57 22.82 18.06
CA THR A 841 6.73 21.94 19.22
C THR A 841 6.66 22.72 20.54
N GLU A 842 6.08 22.11 21.58
CA GLU A 842 5.95 22.75 22.90
C GLU A 842 7.28 22.81 23.67
N SER A 843 8.13 21.80 23.46
CA SER A 843 9.43 21.67 24.10
C SER A 843 10.48 22.53 23.41
N PHE A 844 11.06 23.45 24.17
CA PHE A 844 12.11 24.33 23.65
C PHE A 844 13.45 23.60 23.50
N LEU A 845 13.70 22.53 24.28
CA LEU A 845 14.90 21.70 24.13
C LEU A 845 14.88 20.91 22.82
N SER A 846 13.72 20.35 22.48
CA SER A 846 13.52 19.67 21.21
C SER A 846 13.64 20.66 20.06
N ALA A 847 12.92 21.80 20.12
CA ALA A 847 13.00 22.85 19.11
C ALA A 847 14.44 23.34 18.88
N ALA A 848 15.22 23.57 19.93
CA ALA A 848 16.60 24.05 19.84
C ALA A 848 17.57 23.11 19.08
N SER A 849 17.23 21.82 18.94
CA SER A 849 18.07 20.82 18.26
C SER A 849 17.96 20.82 16.73
N PHE A 850 16.88 21.37 16.17
CA PHE A 850 16.65 21.40 14.71
C PHE A 850 16.28 22.79 14.18
N GLN A 851 16.02 23.76 15.06
CA GLN A 851 15.81 25.17 14.73
C GLN A 851 17.05 26.01 15.04
N GLU A 852 16.94 27.32 14.81
CA GLU A 852 17.95 28.28 15.23
C GLU A 852 17.99 28.37 16.77
N THR A 853 18.96 27.66 17.36
CA THR A 853 19.13 27.49 18.81
C THR A 853 19.10 28.80 19.58
N THR A 854 19.79 29.84 19.10
CA THR A 854 19.87 31.15 19.77
C THR A 854 18.49 31.79 19.94
N LYS A 855 17.66 31.74 18.89
CA LYS A 855 16.32 32.34 18.90
C LYS A 855 15.41 31.59 19.89
N VAL A 856 15.35 30.27 19.77
CA VAL A 856 14.50 29.41 20.62
C VAL A 856 14.82 29.58 22.11
N LEU A 857 16.11 29.57 22.47
CA LEU A 857 16.53 29.72 23.86
C LEU A 857 16.29 31.13 24.40
N THR A 858 16.45 32.16 23.57
CA THR A 858 16.15 33.54 23.97
C THR A 858 14.67 33.72 24.26
N ASP A 859 13.79 33.27 23.36
CA ASP A 859 12.34 33.35 23.52
C ASP A 859 11.88 32.58 24.76
N ALA A 860 12.39 31.35 24.95
CA ALA A 860 12.08 30.52 26.12
C ALA A 860 12.55 31.15 27.43
N ALA A 861 13.72 31.78 27.44
CA ALA A 861 14.26 32.47 28.62
C ALA A 861 13.46 33.74 28.95
N LEU A 862 13.02 34.51 27.96
CA LEU A 862 12.18 35.69 28.14
C LEU A 862 10.80 35.33 28.71
N GLU A 863 10.21 34.24 28.25
CA GLU A 863 8.90 33.76 28.71
C GLU A 863 8.95 32.95 30.01
N GLY A 864 10.14 32.56 30.48
CA GLY A 864 10.30 31.71 31.66
C GLY A 864 9.70 30.31 31.49
N ARG A 865 9.77 29.75 30.27
CA ARG A 865 9.18 28.43 29.96
C ARG A 865 9.83 27.31 30.75
N VAL A 866 9.02 26.32 31.14
CA VAL A 866 9.47 25.09 31.81
C VAL A 866 9.24 23.91 30.89
N ASP A 867 10.30 23.14 30.62
CA ASP A 867 10.23 21.91 29.83
C ASP A 867 9.90 20.71 30.73
N ASN A 868 8.91 19.92 30.34
CA ASN A 868 8.43 18.77 31.10
C ASN A 868 8.98 17.42 30.60
N LEU A 869 9.88 17.40 29.61
CA LEU A 869 10.55 16.19 29.10
C LEU A 869 9.58 15.05 28.73
N ARG A 870 8.51 15.38 28.02
CA ARG A 870 7.45 14.40 27.66
C ARG A 870 7.77 13.61 26.39
N GLY A 871 8.60 14.16 25.51
CA GLY A 871 8.98 13.61 24.24
C GLY A 871 10.23 12.74 24.30
N LEU A 872 10.55 12.11 23.17
CA LEU A 872 11.74 11.26 23.05
C LEU A 872 13.03 12.10 23.04
N LYS A 873 13.04 13.17 22.23
CA LYS A 873 14.25 13.95 21.93
C LYS A 873 14.80 14.67 23.16
N GLU A 874 13.96 15.27 23.99
CA GLU A 874 14.45 15.96 25.20
C GLU A 874 15.13 15.00 26.18
N ASN A 875 14.57 13.79 26.34
CA ASN A 875 15.13 12.80 27.24
C ASN A 875 16.48 12.29 26.73
N VAL A 876 16.62 12.08 25.41
CA VAL A 876 17.91 11.72 24.80
C VAL A 876 18.95 12.84 25.00
N ILE A 877 18.59 14.10 24.74
CA ILE A 877 19.49 15.26 24.91
C ILE A 877 20.00 15.37 26.36
N ILE A 878 19.13 15.14 27.34
CA ILE A 878 19.46 15.21 28.77
C ILE A 878 20.13 13.93 29.30
N GLY A 879 20.11 12.82 28.54
CA GLY A 879 20.66 11.53 28.98
C GLY A 879 19.74 10.77 29.96
N LYS A 880 18.42 10.95 29.86
CA LYS A 880 17.40 10.18 30.60
C LYS A 880 16.78 9.10 29.72
N LEU A 881 16.21 8.08 30.36
CA LEU A 881 15.43 7.03 29.69
C LEU A 881 14.24 7.65 28.95
N ILE A 882 14.09 7.30 27.67
CA ILE A 882 13.00 7.75 26.82
C ILE A 882 11.64 7.30 27.37
N PRO A 883 10.56 8.10 27.22
CA PRO A 883 9.23 7.77 27.75
C PRO A 883 8.42 6.87 26.79
N ALA A 884 9.06 5.88 26.18
CA ALA A 884 8.48 4.88 25.27
C ALA A 884 9.06 3.48 25.58
N ALA A 885 8.37 2.44 25.12
CA ALA A 885 8.69 1.04 25.39
C ALA A 885 9.01 0.80 26.88
N THR A 886 10.06 0.03 27.19
CA THR A 886 10.56 -0.27 28.55
C THR A 886 10.81 0.97 29.41
N GLY A 887 11.05 2.13 28.78
CA GLY A 887 11.24 3.40 29.45
C GLY A 887 9.96 4.07 29.98
N LEU A 888 8.76 3.53 29.73
CA LEU A 888 7.52 4.00 30.39
C LEU A 888 7.51 3.68 31.89
N LYS A 889 6.96 4.58 32.71
CA LYS A 889 6.86 4.39 34.17
C LYS A 889 6.19 3.07 34.57
N ARG A 890 5.19 2.63 33.79
CA ARG A 890 4.47 1.36 33.99
C ARG A 890 5.38 0.14 33.92
N TYR A 891 6.41 0.16 33.07
CA TYR A 891 7.33 -0.96 32.88
C TYR A 891 8.61 -0.82 33.72
N ARG A 892 8.99 0.40 34.12
CA ARG A 892 10.14 0.63 35.03
C ARG A 892 9.99 -0.01 36.42
N GLN A 893 8.77 -0.33 36.82
CA GLN A 893 8.47 -0.95 38.12
C GLN A 893 8.48 -2.48 38.07
N LEU A 894 8.69 -3.08 36.90
CA LEU A 894 8.81 -4.52 36.76
C LEU A 894 10.19 -4.95 37.27
N GLU A 895 10.21 -5.79 38.32
CA GLU A 895 11.43 -6.47 38.73
C GLU A 895 11.73 -7.57 37.71
N ILE A 896 12.84 -7.41 36.98
CA ILE A 896 13.36 -8.45 36.11
C ILE A 896 14.08 -9.43 37.04
N ASP A 897 13.37 -10.48 37.44
CA ASP A 897 14.03 -11.59 38.11
C ASP A 897 15.01 -12.20 37.10
N SER A 898 16.29 -12.26 37.45
CA SER A 898 17.27 -13.04 36.70
C SER A 898 16.95 -14.51 36.95
N ALA A 899 15.85 -14.98 36.38
CA ALA A 899 15.41 -16.34 36.53
C ALA A 899 16.51 -17.22 35.97
N ARG A 900 17.15 -17.95 36.90
CA ARG A 900 17.95 -19.18 36.77
C ARG A 900 18.52 -19.39 35.36
N ARG A 901 19.84 -19.56 35.26
CA ARG A 901 20.47 -20.35 34.18
C ARG A 901 19.50 -21.47 33.79
N GLN A 902 18.76 -21.30 32.70
CA GLN A 902 18.21 -22.44 32.02
C GLN A 902 19.44 -23.29 31.72
N PRO A 903 19.45 -24.59 32.08
CA PRO A 903 20.54 -25.45 31.63
C PRO A 903 20.67 -25.22 30.13
N ALA A 904 21.89 -24.96 29.68
CA ALA A 904 22.20 -24.67 28.29
C ALA A 904 21.39 -25.64 27.40
N LEU A 905 20.37 -25.13 26.71
CA LEU A 905 19.76 -25.89 25.64
C LEU A 905 20.81 -25.87 24.53
N LEU A 906 21.52 -26.99 24.45
CA LEU A 906 22.66 -27.30 23.58
C LEU A 906 23.98 -26.67 24.02
N GLU A 907 24.59 -27.22 25.07
CA GLU A 907 26.02 -27.53 24.95
C GLU A 907 26.17 -28.43 23.72
N PHE A 908 26.66 -27.86 22.62
CA PHE A 908 27.39 -28.69 21.66
C PHE A 908 28.58 -29.25 22.44
N ASP A 909 28.57 -30.55 22.71
CA ASP A 909 29.76 -31.27 23.17
C ASP A 909 30.89 -30.97 22.16
N LEU A 910 31.82 -30.09 22.54
CA LEU A 910 33.04 -29.82 21.79
C LEU A 910 34.12 -30.89 22.03
N ASP A 911 33.75 -32.01 22.64
CA ASP A 911 34.64 -33.11 23.03
C ASP A 911 34.34 -34.44 22.27
N GLU A 912 33.82 -34.39 21.04
CA GLU A 912 34.04 -35.52 20.12
C GLU A 912 35.42 -35.40 19.48
N PRO A 913 36.37 -36.30 19.79
CA PRO A 913 37.64 -36.34 19.09
C PRO A 913 37.36 -36.80 17.66
N TYR A 914 37.61 -35.91 16.70
CA TYR A 914 37.86 -36.30 15.31
C TYR A 914 39.07 -37.25 15.29
N ALA A 915 38.80 -38.53 15.48
CA ALA A 915 39.73 -39.62 15.22
C ALA A 915 39.58 -40.02 13.75
N GLU A 916 40.67 -39.84 13.02
CA GLU A 916 41.10 -40.62 11.86
C GLU A 916 40.22 -40.58 10.60
N LEU A 917 40.45 -39.56 9.78
CA LEU A 917 40.52 -39.72 8.32
C LEU A 917 41.77 -38.97 7.83
N GLU A 918 42.94 -39.56 8.05
CA GLU A 918 44.16 -39.24 7.31
C GLU A 918 44.11 -39.87 5.91
N ASP A 919 44.75 -39.18 4.97
CA ASP A 919 45.28 -39.60 3.67
C ASP A 919 44.32 -39.80 2.48
N ASP A 920 44.15 -38.73 1.69
CA ASP A 920 44.73 -38.64 0.33
C ASP A 920 44.27 -37.35 -0.37
N PHE A 921 44.95 -36.22 -0.19
CA PHE A 921 44.94 -35.13 -1.19
C PHE A 921 46.17 -34.21 -1.00
N SER A 922 47.24 -34.51 -1.72
CA SER A 922 48.38 -33.62 -1.89
C SER A 922 48.01 -32.44 -2.79
N LEU A 923 48.05 -31.21 -2.27
CA LEU A 923 48.08 -29.97 -3.07
C LEU A 923 49.53 -29.50 -3.26
N PRO A 924 49.92 -28.96 -4.45
CA PRO A 924 51.29 -28.56 -4.72
C PRO A 924 51.66 -27.26 -4.00
N ALA A 925 52.90 -27.22 -3.51
CA ALA A 925 53.52 -26.10 -2.81
C ALA A 925 53.54 -24.81 -3.64
N LEU A 926 53.14 -23.69 -3.01
CA LEU A 926 53.45 -22.34 -3.46
C LEU A 926 54.31 -21.64 -2.40
N GLY A 927 55.58 -21.48 -2.75
CA GLY A 927 56.55 -20.43 -2.38
C GLY A 927 56.48 -19.77 -1.01
N GLU A 928 57.51 -20.05 -0.21
CA GLU A 928 57.99 -19.27 0.92
C GLU A 928 58.20 -17.78 0.55
N THR A 929 57.50 -16.87 1.23
CA THR A 929 58.05 -15.62 1.79
C THR A 929 57.07 -15.06 2.83
N GLY A 930 57.09 -15.60 4.05
CA GLY A 930 56.36 -15.07 5.19
C GLY A 930 57.25 -14.19 6.06
N GLN A 931 57.18 -12.86 5.87
CA GLN A 931 57.58 -11.92 6.91
C GLN A 931 56.47 -11.88 7.96
N THR A 932 56.76 -12.36 9.17
CA THR A 932 55.90 -12.24 10.34
C THR A 932 56.02 -10.83 10.94
N PHE A 933 54.94 -10.06 10.92
CA PHE A 933 54.82 -8.84 11.73
C PHE A 933 54.31 -9.22 13.13
N HIS A 934 55.14 -9.02 14.15
CA HIS A 934 54.75 -9.05 15.56
C HIS A 934 54.23 -7.66 15.96
N PHE A 935 53.02 -7.60 16.51
CA PHE A 935 52.50 -6.41 17.20
C PHE A 935 52.88 -6.49 18.68
N ASP A 936 53.58 -5.46 19.16
CA ASP A 936 53.95 -5.25 20.55
C ASP A 936 52.85 -4.40 21.25
N PRO A 937 52.26 -4.83 22.38
CA PRO A 937 51.07 -4.18 22.95
C PRO A 937 51.37 -2.89 23.75
N ASP A 938 52.63 -2.49 23.93
CA ASP A 938 53.00 -1.41 24.88
C ASP A 938 53.54 -0.12 24.23
N ALA A 939 53.17 0.19 22.99
CA ALA A 939 53.51 1.47 22.36
C ALA A 939 52.42 2.53 22.56
N ASP A 940 52.54 3.31 23.63
CA ASP A 940 51.99 4.67 23.73
C ASP A 940 52.63 5.56 22.64
N ASP A 941 51.83 6.07 21.70
CA ASP A 941 51.98 7.43 21.13
C ASP A 941 50.91 7.75 20.05
N LEU A 942 50.09 8.77 20.36
CA LEU A 942 49.30 9.70 19.52
C LEU A 942 48.18 9.19 18.59
#